data_AF-A0A7V3EF37-F1
#
_entry.id   AF-A0A7V3EF37-F1
#
_cell.length_a   1.000
_cell.length_b   1.000
_cell.length_c   1.000
_cell.angle_alpha   90.00
_cell.angle_beta   90.00
_cell.angle_gamma   90.00
#
_symmetry.space_group_name_H-M   'P 1'
#
loop_
_entity.id
_entity.type
_entity.pdbx_description
1 polymer ?
#
loop_
_entity_poly.entity_id
_entity_poly.type
_entity_poly.pdbx_seq_one_letter_code
_entity_poly.pdbx_strand_id
1 'polypeptide(L)'
;MGEFKNTVRAEVEPLYYVAIGASAGGLEAIEDFFTHMPANSGLGFIVIQHLSPDYKSLMVELLSKRTSMPVQRAENGQKVLANHVYLIPPKKNLTIFHGKLILSDQDHTKGINLPIDVFLRSLAEDQGEKAIAIILSGTGSDGMRGVRHIKEYGGMVMVQDEESARFNGMPRAAISTGLPDFILKPAEMPKQLLSFIKSPYNVTASRSETLLSDEDGITRIFSLLREKCKVDFTYYKPSTITRRIERRMTVTQAETIKDYVKFLNTHPAEVNNLFRELLIGVTSFFRDPEAFHRLAEKELRELVQSAHKRDLRLWVAGCSTGEEAYSFAILIKELMEELEVKCDVKIFATDIDREAVHFAASGIYSESIAADVSPLYLSKYFFRKDEYFQVSRSIRELVVFAQHNLIKDPPFTNIDLISCRNLLIYLQPNLQKKILEYFNFSLRQQGILFLGTSETTGEMSNYFELLDAKYKIYRSKGKIRLPLESAKPEGIRETLLPNLNDKYIPLHKYARQTGDERVLERFLESIAQNYLPLTIIVNQEFEPLHILGNTEGYFRVPSGKPTYDITRMAVKELSIPLSTGIQKAFRQGQEVSYCNILVPSVGKIVDLYIHPIPGKKGQEPLVGVMLQENKAAEKGDLKSEKPCTYDLSTEAEQRLKDLEQELQFTRENLQATIEELETANEELQATNEELLASNEELQSTNEELQSTNEELLTVNSEYNARIIELTELHNDISNLLNLTRKGLLLLDENLEIRLFSPPIANIFKILDSDVGRSITNITHSLVGVDPIEAIRQVQNTSAEYVKEVQTNDGKWYLMRIIPYRVGPNTFSGTALSFSDITEVKEAESHVREWEQRFHAVADLSPTLIWMSGVDKACFWFNATWLQFTGRTIEQELGSGWLDGVHPADREGCLTAYSEAFDKRNPFILRYRLRRADGVYRMVEDYGYPRFDKEGNFLGYVGSCIDITERIELEERCKILEAKVFELEPETVLSPATPSEKKN
;
A
#
# COMPACT_ATOMS: atom_id res chain seq x y z
N MET A 1 78.51 4.66 -8.38
CA MET A 1 77.56 3.57 -8.73
C MET A 1 76.77 3.25 -7.49
N GLY A 2 75.57 3.81 -7.38
CA GLY A 2 74.62 3.56 -6.29
C GLY A 2 73.24 3.40 -6.90
N GLU A 3 72.65 2.22 -6.71
CA GLU A 3 71.31 1.88 -7.19
C GLU A 3 70.24 2.55 -6.33
N PHE A 4 69.36 3.31 -6.98
CA PHE A 4 68.14 3.84 -6.37
C PHE A 4 67.09 2.72 -6.28
N LYS A 5 66.71 2.36 -5.04
CA LYS A 5 65.56 1.52 -4.72
C LYS A 5 64.26 2.20 -5.16
N ASN A 6 63.64 1.70 -6.22
CA ASN A 6 62.20 1.89 -6.47
C ASN A 6 61.41 1.01 -5.50
N THR A 7 60.78 1.62 -4.50
CA THR A 7 59.87 0.93 -3.58
C THR A 7 58.50 0.83 -4.25
N VAL A 8 58.16 -0.37 -4.73
CA VAL A 8 56.79 -0.73 -5.13
C VAL A 8 55.92 -0.66 -3.87
N ARG A 9 55.04 0.34 -3.76
CA ARG A 9 54.00 0.36 -2.71
C ARG A 9 53.05 -0.80 -3.01
N ALA A 10 52.95 -1.76 -2.09
CA ALA A 10 51.98 -2.85 -2.19
C ALA A 10 50.56 -2.29 -2.33
N GLU A 11 49.78 -2.79 -3.29
CA GLU A 11 48.36 -2.46 -3.44
C GLU A 11 47.57 -3.05 -2.26
N VAL A 12 47.21 -2.19 -1.30
CA VAL A 12 46.47 -2.58 -0.09
C VAL A 12 44.97 -2.47 -0.36
N GLU A 13 44.24 -3.57 -0.13
CA GLU A 13 42.78 -3.58 -0.19
C GLU A 13 42.16 -2.71 0.91
N PRO A 14 41.07 -1.97 0.62
CA PRO A 14 40.39 -1.15 1.61
C PRO A 14 39.69 -2.01 2.65
N LEU A 15 39.67 -1.53 3.89
CA LEU A 15 38.95 -2.20 4.99
C LEU A 15 37.43 -2.06 4.81
N TYR A 16 36.99 -0.87 4.38
CA TYR A 16 35.60 -0.55 4.04
C TYR A 16 35.53 0.24 2.73
N TYR A 17 34.41 0.08 2.04
CA TYR A 17 34.10 0.71 0.77
C TYR A 17 33.02 1.76 1.01
N VAL A 18 33.37 3.02 0.82
CA VAL A 18 32.50 4.17 1.09
C VAL A 18 31.96 4.71 -0.22
N ALA A 19 30.67 4.50 -0.46
CA ALA A 19 29.93 5.12 -1.54
C ALA A 19 29.38 6.47 -1.10
N ILE A 20 29.75 7.54 -1.81
CA ILE A 20 29.22 8.89 -1.59
C ILE A 20 28.30 9.23 -2.77
N GLY A 21 27.00 9.33 -2.50
CA GLY A 21 25.99 9.73 -3.47
C GLY A 21 25.63 11.21 -3.32
N ALA A 22 25.69 11.98 -4.41
CA ALA A 22 25.27 13.38 -4.42
C ALA A 22 24.71 13.80 -5.78
N SER A 23 23.96 14.90 -5.84
CA SER A 23 23.46 15.45 -7.11
C SER A 23 23.60 16.98 -7.15
N ALA A 24 22.54 17.72 -7.49
CA ALA A 24 22.53 19.17 -7.53
C ALA A 24 22.96 19.77 -6.18
N GLY A 25 23.92 20.70 -6.21
CA GLY A 25 24.50 21.31 -5.00
C GLY A 25 25.36 20.38 -4.14
N GLY A 26 25.60 19.13 -4.55
CA GLY A 26 26.37 18.15 -3.79
C GLY A 26 27.88 18.40 -3.72
N LEU A 27 28.43 19.23 -4.61
CA LEU A 27 29.88 19.52 -4.67
C LEU A 27 30.40 20.13 -3.37
N GLU A 28 29.71 21.14 -2.84
CA GLU A 28 30.12 21.84 -1.60
C GLU A 28 30.16 20.87 -0.41
N ALA A 29 29.17 19.97 -0.31
CA ALA A 29 29.12 18.94 0.72
C ALA A 29 30.26 17.92 0.60
N ILE A 30 30.59 17.49 -0.63
CA ILE A 30 31.71 16.58 -0.88
C ILE A 30 33.05 17.27 -0.55
N GLU A 31 33.24 18.54 -0.93
CA GLU A 31 34.43 19.30 -0.59
C GLU A 31 34.61 19.45 0.92
N ASP A 32 33.54 19.79 1.64
CA ASP A 32 33.57 19.94 3.10
C ASP A 32 33.88 18.61 3.80
N PHE A 33 33.29 17.50 3.33
CA PHE A 33 33.60 16.15 3.80
C PHE A 33 35.10 15.81 3.63
N PHE A 34 35.65 15.95 2.42
CA PHE A 34 37.04 15.59 2.16
C PHE A 34 38.06 16.53 2.80
N THR A 35 37.70 17.79 3.05
CA THR A 35 38.55 18.74 3.79
C THR A 35 38.83 18.26 5.21
N HIS A 36 37.86 17.58 5.83
CA HIS A 36 37.98 17.04 7.19
C HIS A 36 38.40 15.56 7.22
N MET A 37 38.57 14.90 6.06
CA MET A 37 38.92 13.49 5.97
C MET A 37 40.45 13.28 5.86
N PRO A 38 41.09 12.52 6.77
CA PRO A 38 42.52 12.26 6.72
C PRO A 38 42.89 11.29 5.58
N ALA A 39 44.00 11.56 4.90
CA ALA A 39 44.44 10.80 3.73
C ALA A 39 44.89 9.36 4.00
N ASN A 40 45.15 9.00 5.25
CA ASN A 40 45.58 7.66 5.69
C ASN A 40 44.46 6.90 6.43
N SER A 41 43.23 7.03 5.96
CA SER A 41 42.03 6.44 6.56
C SER A 41 41.92 4.90 6.42
N GLY A 42 42.57 4.29 5.44
CA GLY A 42 42.42 2.88 5.10
C GLY A 42 41.15 2.55 4.29
N LEU A 43 40.44 3.56 3.83
CA LEU A 43 39.14 3.45 3.15
C LEU A 43 39.24 3.64 1.64
N GLY A 44 38.38 2.96 0.88
CA GLY A 44 38.19 3.22 -0.54
C GLY A 44 36.94 4.06 -0.75
N PHE A 45 37.08 5.24 -1.36
CA PHE A 45 35.96 6.15 -1.60
C PHE A 45 35.50 6.08 -3.06
N ILE A 46 34.21 5.88 -3.27
CA ILE A 46 33.59 5.89 -4.59
C ILE A 46 32.51 6.98 -4.60
N VAL A 47 32.73 8.02 -5.38
CA VAL A 47 31.84 9.17 -5.49
C VAL A 47 30.98 9.02 -6.74
N ILE A 48 29.67 8.84 -6.53
CA ILE A 48 28.66 8.79 -7.58
C ILE A 48 27.91 10.11 -7.56
N GLN A 49 28.08 10.88 -8.62
CA GLN A 49 27.37 12.13 -8.79
C GLN A 49 26.46 12.09 -10.02
N HIS A 50 25.19 12.39 -9.83
CA HIS A 50 24.26 12.63 -10.93
C HIS A 50 24.44 14.08 -11.45
N LEU A 51 25.17 14.24 -12.56
CA LEU A 51 25.41 15.51 -13.25
C LEU A 51 24.67 15.57 -14.59
N SER A 52 24.28 16.78 -15.02
CA SER A 52 23.79 17.00 -16.39
C SER A 52 24.86 16.59 -17.42
N PRO A 53 24.49 15.85 -18.49
CA PRO A 53 25.43 15.32 -19.48
C PRO A 53 26.27 16.38 -20.22
N ASP A 54 25.89 17.65 -20.14
CA ASP A 54 26.53 18.77 -20.82
C ASP A 54 27.62 19.48 -19.98
N TYR A 55 27.79 19.10 -18.71
CA TYR A 55 28.79 19.72 -17.83
C TYR A 55 30.15 19.01 -17.91
N LYS A 56 31.19 19.70 -18.38
CA LYS A 56 32.58 19.22 -18.26
C LYS A 56 32.98 19.22 -16.78
N SER A 57 32.86 18.07 -16.13
CA SER A 57 33.18 17.90 -14.72
C SER A 57 34.69 18.12 -14.46
N LEU A 58 35.01 19.28 -13.86
CA LEU A 58 36.32 19.63 -13.27
C LEU A 58 36.51 19.01 -11.87
N MET A 59 35.66 18.05 -11.48
CA MET A 59 35.59 17.47 -10.14
C MET A 59 36.92 16.85 -9.67
N VAL A 60 37.62 16.17 -10.57
CA VAL A 60 38.93 15.58 -10.25
C VAL A 60 39.90 16.68 -9.80
N GLU A 61 39.95 17.82 -10.50
CA GLU A 61 40.83 18.94 -10.16
C GLU A 61 40.40 19.65 -8.88
N LEU A 62 39.10 19.78 -8.65
CA LEU A 62 38.54 20.43 -7.45
C LEU A 62 38.80 19.60 -6.19
N LEU A 63 38.49 18.30 -6.21
CA LEU A 63 38.73 17.43 -5.07
C LEU A 63 40.22 17.20 -4.81
N SER A 64 41.04 17.12 -5.85
CA SER A 64 42.51 17.02 -5.70
C SER A 64 43.14 18.23 -4.99
N LYS A 65 42.45 19.38 -4.93
CA LYS A 65 42.90 20.55 -4.13
C LYS A 65 42.51 20.45 -2.65
N ARG A 66 41.54 19.60 -2.30
CA ARG A 66 40.98 19.48 -0.95
C ARG A 66 41.46 18.24 -0.19
N THR A 67 41.90 17.20 -0.90
CA THR A 67 42.48 16.00 -0.30
C THR A 67 43.83 15.65 -0.89
N SER A 68 44.72 15.07 -0.09
CA SER A 68 45.98 14.49 -0.55
C SER A 68 45.85 13.02 -0.98
N MET A 69 44.64 12.44 -0.93
CA MET A 69 44.37 11.13 -1.53
C MET A 69 44.40 11.22 -3.07
N PRO A 70 44.87 10.19 -3.79
CA PRO A 70 44.75 10.16 -5.24
C PRO A 70 43.28 10.15 -5.67
N VAL A 71 42.88 11.16 -6.44
CA VAL A 71 41.54 11.28 -7.03
C VAL A 71 41.62 10.96 -8.51
N GLN A 72 40.84 9.97 -8.97
CA GLN A 72 40.84 9.55 -10.37
C GLN A 72 39.43 9.18 -10.84
N ARG A 73 39.23 9.14 -12.16
CA ARG A 73 38.00 8.60 -12.75
C ARG A 73 38.06 7.07 -12.69
N ALA A 74 36.95 6.44 -12.37
CA ALA A 74 36.85 4.99 -12.36
C ALA A 74 37.02 4.43 -13.78
N GLU A 75 37.85 3.41 -13.92
CA GLU A 75 38.04 2.65 -15.16
C GLU A 75 37.37 1.28 -15.09
N ASN A 76 37.02 0.71 -16.24
CA ASN A 76 36.34 -0.58 -16.28
C ASN A 76 37.29 -1.70 -15.83
N GLY A 77 36.85 -2.51 -14.86
CA GLY A 77 37.63 -3.59 -14.25
C GLY A 77 38.64 -3.13 -13.20
N GLN A 78 38.64 -1.85 -12.83
CA GLN A 78 39.61 -1.28 -11.90
C GLN A 78 39.36 -1.74 -10.46
N LYS A 79 40.40 -2.24 -9.78
CA LYS A 79 40.30 -2.62 -8.36
C LYS A 79 40.27 -1.39 -7.46
N VAL A 80 39.39 -1.38 -6.47
CA VAL A 80 39.34 -0.31 -5.47
C VAL A 80 40.49 -0.51 -4.47
N LEU A 81 41.26 0.55 -4.23
CA LEU A 81 42.39 0.57 -3.31
C LEU A 81 42.10 1.41 -2.07
N ALA A 82 42.76 1.09 -0.96
CA ALA A 82 42.72 1.92 0.25
C ALA A 82 43.31 3.32 -0.01
N ASN A 83 42.76 4.34 0.65
CA ASN A 83 43.18 5.75 0.57
C ASN A 83 43.06 6.37 -0.83
N HIS A 84 42.11 5.90 -1.64
CA HIS A 84 41.85 6.40 -2.99
C HIS A 84 40.42 6.89 -3.15
N VAL A 85 40.23 7.88 -4.03
CA VAL A 85 38.91 8.42 -4.40
C VAL A 85 38.66 8.16 -5.89
N TYR A 86 37.56 7.46 -6.17
CA TYR A 86 37.14 7.10 -7.52
C TYR A 86 35.86 7.85 -7.89
N LEU A 87 35.87 8.51 -9.04
CA LEU A 87 34.73 9.28 -9.56
C LEU A 87 34.07 8.56 -10.72
N ILE A 88 32.74 8.49 -10.72
CA ILE A 88 31.97 7.95 -11.85
C ILE A 88 32.22 8.76 -13.14
N PRO A 89 32.51 8.11 -14.28
CA PRO A 89 32.57 8.79 -15.58
C PRO A 89 31.19 9.32 -16.02
N PRO A 90 31.14 10.41 -16.81
CA PRO A 90 29.87 10.96 -17.30
C PRO A 90 29.16 9.95 -18.23
N LYS A 91 27.81 9.94 -18.21
CA LYS A 91 26.94 9.08 -19.03
C LYS A 91 27.13 7.57 -18.83
N LYS A 92 27.76 7.15 -17.73
CA LYS A 92 27.94 5.74 -17.38
C LYS A 92 27.20 5.41 -16.09
N ASN A 93 26.82 4.15 -15.95
CA ASN A 93 26.48 3.54 -14.67
C ASN A 93 27.71 2.81 -14.13
N LEU A 94 27.84 2.79 -12.80
CA LEU A 94 28.94 2.14 -12.10
C LEU A 94 28.35 1.02 -11.25
N THR A 95 28.96 -0.15 -11.29
CA THR A 95 28.69 -1.26 -10.35
C THR A 95 30.00 -1.81 -9.81
N ILE A 96 29.94 -2.63 -8.76
CA ILE A 96 31.11 -3.31 -8.20
C ILE A 96 30.90 -4.82 -8.16
N PHE A 97 31.96 -5.58 -8.45
CA PHE A 97 31.97 -7.04 -8.37
C PHE A 97 33.36 -7.53 -8.00
N HIS A 98 33.47 -8.31 -6.93
CA HIS A 98 34.71 -8.76 -6.32
C HIS A 98 35.73 -7.63 -6.09
N GLY A 99 35.25 -6.49 -5.57
CA GLY A 99 36.09 -5.31 -5.30
C GLY A 99 36.60 -4.57 -6.54
N LYS A 100 36.07 -4.90 -7.74
CA LYS A 100 36.39 -4.23 -9.00
C LYS A 100 35.22 -3.43 -9.52
N LEU A 101 35.50 -2.21 -9.96
CA LEU A 101 34.54 -1.29 -10.56
C LEU A 101 34.24 -1.70 -12.01
N ILE A 102 32.97 -1.84 -12.34
CA ILE A 102 32.47 -2.20 -13.67
C ILE A 102 31.66 -1.04 -14.22
N LEU A 103 31.92 -0.66 -15.47
CA LEU A 103 31.22 0.43 -16.15
C LEU A 103 30.25 -0.12 -17.19
N SER A 104 29.03 0.40 -17.18
CA SER A 104 28.02 0.15 -18.21
C SER A 104 27.46 1.46 -18.77
N ASP A 105 26.95 1.44 -19.99
CA ASP A 105 26.28 2.60 -20.60
C ASP A 105 24.91 2.84 -19.96
N GLN A 106 24.54 4.12 -19.82
CA GLN A 106 23.21 4.49 -19.35
C GLN A 106 22.18 4.21 -20.45
N ASP A 107 21.23 3.32 -20.17
CA ASP A 107 20.16 2.98 -21.09
C ASP A 107 18.95 3.89 -20.85
N HIS A 108 18.87 4.99 -21.62
CA HIS A 108 17.79 5.98 -21.49
C HIS A 108 16.41 5.46 -21.95
N THR A 109 16.33 4.22 -22.46
CA THR A 109 15.07 3.63 -22.95
C THR A 109 14.22 2.98 -21.86
N LYS A 110 14.76 2.71 -20.66
CA LYS A 110 14.12 1.93 -19.58
C LYS A 110 13.70 2.74 -18.35
N GLY A 111 13.26 3.98 -18.53
CA GLY A 111 12.73 4.82 -17.45
C GLY A 111 13.78 5.70 -16.77
N ILE A 112 13.51 6.11 -15.51
CA ILE A 112 14.38 7.01 -14.74
C ILE A 112 15.66 6.28 -14.35
N ASN A 113 16.82 6.80 -14.77
CA ASN A 113 18.12 6.22 -14.40
C ASN A 113 18.59 6.78 -13.04
N LEU A 114 18.77 5.91 -12.05
CA LEU A 114 19.14 6.23 -10.66
C LEU A 114 20.53 5.63 -10.35
N PRO A 115 21.64 6.26 -10.78
CA PRO A 115 22.97 5.68 -10.70
C PRO A 115 23.46 5.45 -9.26
N ILE A 116 23.02 6.25 -8.28
CA ILE A 116 23.42 6.06 -6.88
C ILE A 116 22.78 4.79 -6.34
N ASP A 117 21.48 4.59 -6.56
CA ASP A 117 20.78 3.36 -6.18
C ASP A 117 21.40 2.10 -6.83
N VAL A 118 21.72 2.17 -8.12
CA VAL A 118 22.35 1.05 -8.86
C VAL A 118 23.69 0.66 -8.24
N PHE A 119 24.55 1.64 -7.95
CA PHE A 119 25.85 1.34 -7.35
C PHE A 119 25.71 0.79 -5.93
N LEU A 120 24.89 1.45 -5.08
CA LEU A 120 24.68 1.04 -3.69
C LEU A 120 24.13 -0.39 -3.58
N ARG A 121 23.23 -0.80 -4.49
CA ARG A 121 22.77 -2.20 -4.58
C ARG A 121 23.93 -3.16 -4.83
N SER A 122 24.72 -2.92 -5.88
CA SER A 122 25.86 -3.79 -6.21
C SER A 122 26.92 -3.82 -5.09
N LEU A 123 27.10 -2.68 -4.40
CA LEU A 123 28.02 -2.58 -3.28
C LEU A 123 27.56 -3.40 -2.07
N ALA A 124 26.26 -3.35 -1.76
CA ALA A 124 25.67 -4.16 -0.70
C ALA A 124 25.82 -5.65 -0.99
N GLU A 125 25.54 -6.08 -2.22
CA GLU A 125 25.63 -7.48 -2.66
C GLU A 125 27.08 -8.01 -2.62
N ASP A 126 28.06 -7.20 -3.01
CA ASP A 126 29.47 -7.62 -3.11
C ASP A 126 30.23 -7.52 -1.76
N GLN A 127 30.07 -6.41 -1.04
CA GLN A 127 30.87 -6.08 0.15
C GLN A 127 30.15 -6.29 1.49
N GLY A 128 28.82 -6.46 1.48
CA GLY A 128 28.03 -6.73 2.67
C GLY A 128 28.25 -5.71 3.78
N GLU A 129 28.71 -6.16 4.94
CA GLU A 129 28.98 -5.33 6.12
C GLU A 129 30.08 -4.29 5.93
N LYS A 130 30.97 -4.50 4.94
CA LYS A 130 32.04 -3.56 4.60
C LYS A 130 31.55 -2.39 3.74
N ALA A 131 30.28 -2.41 3.33
CA ALA A 131 29.67 -1.35 2.55
C ALA A 131 29.22 -0.19 3.45
N ILE A 132 29.58 1.04 3.06
CA ILE A 132 29.15 2.26 3.73
C ILE A 132 28.53 3.18 2.67
N ALA A 133 27.31 3.65 2.92
CA ALA A 133 26.63 4.62 2.08
C ALA A 133 26.58 5.99 2.76
N ILE A 134 26.96 7.04 2.03
CA ILE A 134 26.84 8.43 2.45
C ILE A 134 25.97 9.16 1.43
N ILE A 135 24.81 9.65 1.84
CA ILE A 135 23.91 10.45 0.99
C ILE A 135 24.06 11.92 1.34
N LEU A 136 24.46 12.73 0.36
CA LEU A 136 24.66 14.17 0.50
C LEU A 136 23.61 14.96 -0.29
N SER A 137 23.71 16.29 -0.24
CA SER A 137 22.84 17.25 -0.92
C SER A 137 22.57 16.87 -2.38
N GLY A 138 21.31 16.96 -2.76
CA GLY A 138 20.82 16.60 -4.09
C GLY A 138 19.31 16.70 -4.21
N THR A 139 18.83 16.71 -5.46
CA THR A 139 17.40 16.72 -5.81
C THR A 139 16.90 15.31 -6.14
N GLY A 140 15.61 15.05 -5.92
CA GLY A 140 14.99 13.75 -6.20
C GLY A 140 15.21 12.72 -5.09
N SER A 141 15.10 11.43 -5.44
CA SER A 141 15.10 10.31 -4.48
C SER A 141 16.21 9.27 -4.72
N ASP A 142 17.19 9.57 -5.59
CA ASP A 142 18.31 8.68 -5.88
C ASP A 142 19.15 8.42 -4.61
N GLY A 143 19.36 7.16 -4.26
CA GLY A 143 20.00 6.73 -3.03
C GLY A 143 19.03 6.15 -1.98
N MET A 144 17.72 6.42 -2.09
CA MET A 144 16.73 5.86 -1.16
C MET A 144 16.71 4.32 -1.17
N ARG A 145 16.67 3.70 -2.36
CA ARG A 145 16.62 2.23 -2.51
C ARG A 145 17.96 1.61 -2.17
N GLY A 146 19.04 2.28 -2.56
CA GLY A 146 20.40 1.89 -2.24
C GLY A 146 20.65 1.82 -0.73
N VAL A 147 20.18 2.81 0.02
CA VAL A 147 20.24 2.82 1.50
C VAL A 147 19.53 1.60 2.10
N ARG A 148 18.35 1.24 1.59
CA ARG A 148 17.62 0.02 2.02
C ARG A 148 18.45 -1.24 1.77
N HIS A 149 19.05 -1.39 0.58
CA HIS A 149 19.89 -2.54 0.26
C HIS A 149 21.15 -2.62 1.12
N ILE A 150 21.85 -1.51 1.33
CA ILE A 150 23.04 -1.46 2.19
C ILE A 150 22.68 -1.95 3.60
N LYS A 151 21.54 -1.51 4.13
CA LYS A 151 21.04 -1.97 5.44
C LYS A 151 20.65 -3.44 5.48
N GLU A 152 20.01 -3.95 4.44
CA GLU A 152 19.63 -5.36 4.31
C GLU A 152 20.85 -6.26 4.53
N TYR A 153 21.98 -5.92 3.89
CA TYR A 153 23.24 -6.65 4.01
C TYR A 153 24.10 -6.26 5.24
N GLY A 154 23.65 -5.29 6.03
CA GLY A 154 24.28 -4.88 7.30
C GLY A 154 25.40 -3.84 7.17
N GLY A 155 25.51 -3.17 6.03
CA GLY A 155 26.38 -2.01 5.85
C GLY A 155 25.85 -0.75 6.55
N MET A 156 26.72 0.25 6.74
CA MET A 156 26.41 1.50 7.46
C MET A 156 25.85 2.58 6.51
N VAL A 157 24.94 3.41 7.02
CA VAL A 157 24.35 4.53 6.27
C VAL A 157 24.48 5.83 7.05
N MET A 158 25.08 6.84 6.42
CA MET A 158 25.13 8.22 6.90
C MET A 158 24.39 9.13 5.92
N VAL A 159 23.62 10.08 6.42
CA VAL A 159 22.89 11.05 5.59
C VAL A 159 23.20 12.46 6.06
N GLN A 160 23.30 13.38 5.10
CA GLN A 160 23.47 14.80 5.39
C GLN A 160 22.23 15.35 6.10
N ASP A 161 22.46 16.13 7.15
CA ASP A 161 21.42 16.89 7.83
C ASP A 161 20.67 17.82 6.86
N GLU A 162 19.33 17.82 6.93
CA GLU A 162 18.46 18.52 5.97
C GLU A 162 18.69 20.04 5.95
N GLU A 163 18.98 20.65 7.10
CA GLU A 163 19.21 22.10 7.20
C GLU A 163 20.56 22.50 6.58
N SER A 164 21.54 21.61 6.63
CA SER A 164 22.86 21.83 6.02
C SER A 164 22.88 21.57 4.50
N ALA A 165 21.85 20.94 3.95
CA ALA A 165 21.79 20.56 2.54
C ALA A 165 21.28 21.71 1.67
N ARG A 166 22.07 22.10 0.66
CA ARG A 166 21.66 23.11 -0.33
C ARG A 166 20.41 22.68 -1.10
N PHE A 167 20.30 21.39 -1.38
CA PHE A 167 19.08 20.73 -1.86
C PHE A 167 18.81 19.53 -0.97
N ASN A 168 17.68 19.56 -0.27
CA ASN A 168 17.31 18.57 0.74
C ASN A 168 16.50 17.39 0.21
N GLY A 169 16.14 17.35 -1.08
CA GLY A 169 15.32 16.28 -1.66
C GLY A 169 15.88 14.87 -1.42
N MET A 170 17.14 14.64 -1.83
CA MET A 170 17.81 13.34 -1.64
C MET A 170 18.04 12.99 -0.16
N PRO A 171 18.59 13.89 0.69
CA PRO A 171 18.72 13.64 2.12
C PRO A 171 17.39 13.32 2.80
N ARG A 172 16.34 14.11 2.55
CA ARG A 172 15.00 13.90 3.11
C ARG A 172 14.40 12.56 2.67
N ALA A 173 14.58 12.19 1.40
CA ALA A 173 14.17 10.88 0.89
C ALA A 173 14.88 9.74 1.64
N ALA A 174 16.20 9.81 1.83
CA ALA A 174 16.94 8.80 2.58
C ALA A 174 16.55 8.77 4.07
N ILE A 175 16.33 9.93 4.70
CA ILE A 175 15.88 10.04 6.10
C ILE A 175 14.48 9.47 6.30
N SER A 176 13.57 9.69 5.35
CA SER A 176 12.19 9.18 5.42
C SER A 176 12.11 7.65 5.47
N THR A 177 13.17 6.94 5.07
CA THR A 177 13.24 5.48 5.21
C THR A 177 13.35 5.03 6.67
N GLY A 178 13.71 5.92 7.60
CA GLY A 178 13.95 5.59 9.01
C GLY A 178 15.20 4.72 9.23
N LEU A 179 15.98 4.48 8.18
CA LEU A 179 17.14 3.61 8.20
C LEU A 179 18.49 4.30 8.48
N PRO A 180 18.74 5.60 8.22
CA PRO A 180 20.06 6.18 8.45
C PRO A 180 20.60 5.94 9.88
N ASP A 181 21.86 5.52 10.01
CA ASP A 181 22.51 5.35 11.32
C ASP A 181 22.89 6.70 11.92
N PHE A 182 23.31 7.64 11.07
CA PHE A 182 23.74 8.97 11.45
C PHE A 182 23.17 10.02 10.51
N ILE A 183 22.62 11.09 11.08
CA ILE A 183 22.22 12.30 10.36
C ILE A 183 23.10 13.43 10.88
N LEU A 184 24.01 13.93 10.03
CA LEU A 184 25.10 14.81 10.44
C LEU A 184 25.43 15.85 9.37
N LYS A 185 26.14 16.91 9.78
CA LYS A 185 26.73 17.87 8.82
C LYS A 185 27.95 17.25 8.11
N PRO A 186 28.25 17.58 6.84
CA PRO A 186 29.35 16.97 6.10
C PRO A 186 30.72 17.06 6.80
N ALA A 187 31.04 18.19 7.45
CA ALA A 187 32.25 18.36 8.25
C ALA A 187 32.38 17.37 9.45
N GLU A 188 31.25 16.92 10.02
CA GLU A 188 31.23 16.05 11.19
C GLU A 188 31.30 14.56 10.83
N MET A 189 30.89 14.22 9.60
CA MET A 189 30.83 12.82 9.14
C MET A 189 32.19 12.10 9.17
N PRO A 190 33.32 12.69 8.71
CA PRO A 190 34.62 12.01 8.75
C PRO A 190 35.04 11.54 10.14
N LYS A 191 34.77 12.37 11.17
CA LYS A 191 35.10 12.05 12.56
C LYS A 191 34.31 10.83 13.02
N GLN A 192 33.00 10.79 12.74
CA GLN A 192 32.15 9.67 13.12
C GLN A 192 32.44 8.41 12.32
N LEU A 193 32.68 8.54 11.02
CA LEU A 193 33.10 7.45 10.15
C LEU A 193 34.37 6.78 10.68
N LEU A 194 35.41 7.56 11.00
CA LEU A 194 36.65 7.04 11.58
C LEU A 194 36.44 6.42 12.96
N SER A 195 35.53 6.95 13.77
CA SER A 195 35.17 6.37 15.06
C SER A 195 34.55 4.98 14.89
N PHE A 196 33.62 4.85 13.95
CA PHE A 196 32.98 3.58 13.59
C PHE A 196 34.00 2.53 13.12
N ILE A 197 34.97 2.94 12.31
CA ILE A 197 35.99 2.04 11.75
C ILE A 197 37.06 1.65 12.78
N LYS A 198 37.48 2.59 13.62
CA LYS A 198 38.48 2.36 14.68
C LYS A 198 37.91 1.62 15.89
N SER A 199 36.59 1.54 16.00
CA SER A 199 35.94 0.81 17.08
C SER A 199 36.43 -0.64 17.08
N PRO A 200 36.89 -1.20 18.23
CA PRO A 200 37.47 -2.54 18.35
C PRO A 200 36.54 -3.71 17.94
N TYR A 201 35.31 -3.41 17.54
CA TYR A 201 34.24 -4.37 17.24
C TYR A 201 34.28 -4.94 15.83
N ASN A 202 34.93 -4.26 14.88
CA ASN A 202 34.79 -4.54 13.46
C ASN A 202 35.88 -5.46 12.87
N VAL A 203 36.83 -5.92 13.68
CA VAL A 203 37.95 -6.78 13.25
C VAL A 203 37.99 -8.06 14.08
N THR A 204 37.08 -9.02 13.87
CA THR A 204 37.33 -10.49 13.81
C THR A 204 36.05 -11.34 13.93
N ALA A 205 35.97 -12.38 13.09
CA ALA A 205 35.03 -13.49 13.21
C ALA A 205 35.17 -14.31 14.52
N SER A 206 36.21 -14.07 15.34
CA SER A 206 36.45 -14.79 16.59
C SER A 206 35.62 -14.28 17.78
N ARG A 207 34.87 -13.18 17.64
CA ARG A 207 34.11 -12.56 18.75
C ARG A 207 32.61 -12.78 18.73
N SER A 208 32.00 -13.10 17.58
CA SER A 208 30.61 -13.57 17.55
C SER A 208 30.43 -14.81 18.45
N GLU A 209 31.46 -15.66 18.56
CA GLU A 209 31.53 -16.77 19.52
C GLU A 209 31.56 -16.29 20.99
N THR A 210 32.18 -15.15 21.28
CA THR A 210 32.25 -14.58 22.64
C THR A 210 30.95 -13.89 23.06
N LEU A 211 30.24 -13.24 22.13
CA LEU A 211 28.94 -12.62 22.41
C LEU A 211 27.81 -13.65 22.51
N LEU A 212 27.88 -14.73 21.71
CA LEU A 212 27.05 -15.92 21.92
C LEU A 212 27.28 -16.57 23.29
N SER A 213 28.41 -16.29 23.96
CA SER A 213 28.71 -16.82 25.30
C SER A 213 28.19 -15.96 26.46
N ASP A 214 27.79 -14.70 26.21
CA ASP A 214 27.19 -13.81 27.21
C ASP A 214 25.64 -13.89 27.12
N GLU A 215 25.11 -15.08 27.39
CA GLU A 215 23.66 -15.35 27.32
C GLU A 215 22.88 -14.39 28.24
N ASP A 216 23.38 -14.11 29.45
CA ASP A 216 22.73 -13.23 30.42
C ASP A 216 22.50 -11.81 29.87
N GLY A 217 23.50 -11.24 29.20
CA GLY A 217 23.40 -9.91 28.60
C GLY A 217 22.36 -9.86 27.48
N ILE A 218 22.35 -10.86 26.60
CA ILE A 218 21.37 -10.97 25.50
C ILE A 218 19.95 -11.18 26.07
N THR A 219 19.78 -12.05 27.07
CA THR A 219 18.49 -12.27 27.74
C THR A 219 17.96 -10.98 28.36
N ARG A 220 18.84 -10.14 28.93
CA ARG A 220 18.46 -8.83 29.46
C ARG A 220 17.98 -7.88 28.35
N ILE A 221 18.67 -7.82 27.21
CA ILE A 221 18.23 -7.04 26.04
C ILE A 221 16.85 -7.51 25.56
N PHE A 222 16.63 -8.82 25.44
CA PHE A 222 15.33 -9.38 25.05
C PHE A 222 14.24 -9.06 26.05
N SER A 223 14.55 -9.04 27.35
CA SER A 223 13.60 -8.66 28.40
C SER A 223 13.16 -7.20 28.23
N LEU A 224 14.11 -6.27 27.99
CA LEU A 224 13.81 -4.86 27.74
C LEU A 224 12.96 -4.65 26.47
N LEU A 225 13.29 -5.35 25.39
CA LEU A 225 12.51 -5.31 24.15
C LEU A 225 11.11 -5.90 24.35
N ARG A 226 10.97 -6.98 25.11
CA ARG A 226 9.69 -7.62 25.40
C ARG A 226 8.80 -6.72 26.27
N GLU A 227 9.37 -6.05 27.26
CA GLU A 227 8.64 -5.14 28.16
C GLU A 227 8.12 -3.90 27.41
N LYS A 228 8.96 -3.26 26.59
CA LYS A 228 8.58 -2.04 25.86
C LYS A 228 7.83 -2.29 24.56
N CYS A 229 8.30 -3.23 23.74
CA CYS A 229 7.78 -3.46 22.39
C CYS A 229 6.79 -4.63 22.31
N LYS A 230 6.61 -5.40 23.39
CA LYS A 230 5.72 -6.60 23.45
C LYS A 230 6.07 -7.73 22.48
N VAL A 231 7.23 -7.66 21.80
CA VAL A 231 7.74 -8.67 20.86
C VAL A 231 8.78 -9.55 21.54
N ASP A 232 8.73 -10.84 21.27
CA ASP A 232 9.70 -11.81 21.79
C ASP A 232 10.70 -12.23 20.70
N PHE A 233 11.97 -11.86 20.91
CA PHE A 233 13.07 -12.15 20.01
C PHE A 233 13.83 -13.45 20.37
N THR A 234 13.43 -14.16 21.43
CA THR A 234 14.12 -15.38 21.92
C THR A 234 14.23 -16.47 20.85
N TYR A 235 13.22 -16.59 19.99
CA TYR A 235 13.15 -17.62 18.94
C TYR A 235 13.57 -17.13 17.55
N TYR A 236 14.22 -15.98 17.48
CA TYR A 236 14.88 -15.52 16.25
C TYR A 236 16.27 -16.13 16.14
N LYS A 237 16.85 -16.14 14.94
CA LYS A 237 18.18 -16.73 14.71
C LYS A 237 19.24 -15.93 15.47
N PRO A 238 19.98 -16.55 16.42
CA PRO A 238 20.95 -15.85 17.25
C PRO A 238 22.00 -15.11 16.42
N SER A 239 22.55 -15.75 15.37
CA SER A 239 23.55 -15.13 14.49
C SER A 239 23.08 -13.84 13.82
N THR A 240 21.80 -13.73 13.47
CA THR A 240 21.25 -12.53 12.85
C THR A 240 21.06 -11.42 13.89
N ILE A 241 20.53 -11.76 15.06
CA ILE A 241 20.30 -10.80 16.13
C ILE A 241 21.60 -10.28 16.70
N THR A 242 22.54 -11.16 17.06
CA THR A 242 23.81 -10.77 17.69
C THR A 242 24.55 -9.77 16.82
N ARG A 243 24.62 -10.02 15.51
CA ARG A 243 25.22 -9.11 14.52
C ARG A 243 24.56 -7.73 14.47
N ARG A 244 23.22 -7.67 14.60
CA ARG A 244 22.47 -6.39 14.62
C ARG A 244 22.66 -5.65 15.94
N ILE A 245 22.74 -6.37 17.07
CA ILE A 245 23.07 -5.79 18.38
C ILE A 245 24.51 -5.24 18.36
N GLU A 246 25.49 -6.02 17.89
CA GLU A 246 26.90 -5.61 17.73
C GLU A 246 27.02 -4.32 16.93
N ARG A 247 26.24 -4.20 15.85
CA ARG A 247 26.19 -3.00 15.05
C ARG A 247 25.65 -1.80 15.85
N ARG A 248 24.53 -1.94 16.56
CA ARG A 248 24.01 -0.83 17.40
C ARG A 248 24.98 -0.47 18.53
N MET A 249 25.66 -1.46 19.11
CA MET A 249 26.75 -1.23 20.05
C MET A 249 27.87 -0.40 19.42
N THR A 250 28.22 -0.67 18.17
CA THR A 250 29.23 0.10 17.43
C THR A 250 28.78 1.53 17.15
N VAL A 251 27.51 1.72 16.75
CA VAL A 251 26.91 3.05 16.50
C VAL A 251 26.83 3.89 17.79
N THR A 252 26.48 3.25 18.91
CA THR A 252 26.38 3.89 20.24
C THR A 252 27.71 3.94 20.99
N GLN A 253 28.79 3.40 20.41
CA GLN A 253 30.13 3.32 21.01
C GLN A 253 30.17 2.54 22.34
N ALA A 254 29.30 1.54 22.52
CA ALA A 254 29.29 0.67 23.69
C ALA A 254 30.36 -0.43 23.57
N GLU A 255 31.27 -0.51 24.56
CA GLU A 255 32.40 -1.44 24.52
C GLU A 255 32.06 -2.87 24.98
N THR A 256 30.96 -3.08 25.69
CA THR A 256 30.49 -4.40 26.15
C THR A 256 28.96 -4.49 26.11
N ILE A 257 28.39 -5.72 26.09
CA ILE A 257 26.92 -5.88 26.17
C ILE A 257 26.38 -5.23 27.45
N LYS A 258 27.12 -5.31 28.57
CA LYS A 258 26.71 -4.69 29.83
C LYS A 258 26.60 -3.17 29.72
N ASP A 259 27.55 -2.53 29.04
CA ASP A 259 27.51 -1.09 28.77
C ASP A 259 26.34 -0.73 27.88
N TYR A 260 26.05 -1.56 26.87
CA TYR A 260 24.93 -1.36 25.98
C TYR A 260 23.57 -1.55 26.69
N VAL A 261 23.44 -2.56 27.55
CA VAL A 261 22.24 -2.74 28.39
C VAL A 261 22.04 -1.53 29.31
N LYS A 262 23.11 -0.99 29.90
CA LYS A 262 23.05 0.24 30.69
C LYS A 262 22.63 1.44 29.84
N PHE A 263 23.12 1.52 28.61
CA PHE A 263 22.72 2.55 27.65
C PHE A 263 21.24 2.46 27.28
N LEU A 264 20.73 1.25 26.99
CA LEU A 264 19.31 1.00 26.70
C LEU A 264 18.39 1.40 27.86
N ASN A 265 18.80 1.16 29.10
CA ASN A 265 18.02 1.58 30.27
C ASN A 265 17.97 3.10 30.47
N THR A 266 19.04 3.81 30.10
CA THR A 266 19.14 5.26 30.27
C THR A 266 18.55 6.03 29.09
N HIS A 267 18.48 5.42 27.90
CA HIS A 267 17.99 6.05 26.67
C HIS A 267 16.84 5.24 26.05
N PRO A 268 15.58 5.52 26.43
CA PRO A 268 14.40 4.82 25.90
C PRO A 268 14.29 4.82 24.38
N ALA A 269 14.75 5.90 23.72
CA ALA A 269 14.74 6.01 22.27
C ALA A 269 15.61 4.94 21.59
N GLU A 270 16.71 4.51 22.24
CA GLU A 270 17.58 3.48 21.68
C GLU A 270 16.93 2.10 21.69
N VAL A 271 16.03 1.82 22.63
CA VAL A 271 15.25 0.56 22.62
C VAL A 271 14.41 0.46 21.35
N ASN A 272 13.80 1.57 20.93
CA ASN A 272 13.03 1.64 19.67
C ASN A 272 13.96 1.55 18.45
N ASN A 273 15.13 2.19 18.48
CA ASN A 273 16.11 2.08 17.39
C ASN A 273 16.63 0.65 17.23
N LEU A 274 16.92 -0.03 18.34
CA LEU A 274 17.32 -1.43 18.33
C LEU A 274 16.19 -2.31 17.81
N PHE A 275 14.96 -2.07 18.26
CA PHE A 275 13.78 -2.77 17.76
C PHE A 275 13.65 -2.64 16.23
N ARG A 276 13.75 -1.43 15.68
CA ARG A 276 13.73 -1.20 14.23
C ARG A 276 14.91 -1.86 13.52
N GLU A 277 16.12 -1.81 14.08
CA GLU A 277 17.29 -2.47 13.47
C GLU A 277 17.16 -4.01 13.45
N LEU A 278 16.42 -4.59 14.40
CA LEU A 278 16.12 -6.03 14.41
C LEU A 278 15.02 -6.41 13.41
N LEU A 279 14.11 -5.49 13.08
CA LEU A 279 13.07 -5.69 12.07
C LEU A 279 13.57 -5.26 10.68
N ILE A 280 13.91 -6.22 9.83
CA ILE A 280 14.37 -5.92 8.47
C ILE A 280 13.13 -5.65 7.59
N GLY A 281 12.71 -4.38 7.55
CA GLY A 281 11.56 -3.91 6.76
C GLY A 281 11.92 -3.47 5.33
N VAL A 282 12.81 -4.18 4.63
CA VAL A 282 13.19 -3.82 3.26
C VAL A 282 12.27 -4.54 2.27
N THR A 283 11.52 -3.77 1.50
CA THR A 283 10.61 -4.28 0.46
C THR A 283 10.58 -3.35 -0.77
N SER A 284 10.03 -3.85 -1.87
CA SER A 284 9.87 -3.15 -3.15
C SER A 284 8.65 -3.68 -3.89
N PHE A 285 8.08 -2.86 -4.80
CA PHE A 285 7.00 -3.31 -5.66
C PHE A 285 7.48 -4.46 -6.54
N PHE A 286 6.63 -5.47 -6.75
CA PHE A 286 6.91 -6.66 -7.56
C PHE A 286 8.27 -7.32 -7.26
N ARG A 287 8.69 -7.36 -5.98
CA ARG A 287 9.94 -7.99 -5.56
C ARG A 287 10.08 -9.39 -6.15
N ASP A 288 11.17 -9.65 -6.88
CA ASP A 288 11.33 -10.82 -7.77
C ASP A 288 10.24 -10.89 -8.86
N PRO A 289 10.30 -10.03 -9.89
CA PRO A 289 9.21 -9.90 -10.88
C PRO A 289 8.92 -11.20 -11.63
N GLU A 290 9.94 -12.04 -11.86
CA GLU A 290 9.74 -13.37 -12.46
C GLU A 290 8.85 -14.29 -11.60
N ALA A 291 8.92 -14.17 -10.27
CA ALA A 291 8.11 -14.96 -9.35
C ALA A 291 6.65 -14.52 -9.38
N PHE A 292 6.39 -13.21 -9.38
CA PHE A 292 5.05 -12.66 -9.53
C PHE A 292 4.43 -12.99 -10.89
N HIS A 293 5.22 -12.93 -11.97
CA HIS A 293 4.75 -13.30 -13.30
C HIS A 293 4.33 -14.78 -13.36
N ARG A 294 5.18 -15.69 -12.86
CA ARG A 294 4.88 -17.12 -12.81
C ARG A 294 3.63 -17.44 -11.98
N LEU A 295 3.45 -16.73 -10.86
CA LEU A 295 2.26 -16.85 -10.01
C LEU A 295 1.00 -16.34 -10.74
N ALA A 296 1.11 -15.19 -11.42
CA ALA A 296 0.02 -14.54 -12.14
C ALA A 296 -0.47 -15.35 -13.34
N GLU A 297 0.44 -15.94 -14.12
CA GLU A 297 0.11 -16.67 -15.36
C GLU A 297 -0.84 -17.86 -15.15
N LYS A 298 -0.72 -18.56 -14.02
CA LYS A 298 -1.44 -19.81 -13.78
C LYS A 298 -2.20 -19.81 -12.46
N GLU A 299 -1.47 -19.78 -11.36
CA GLU A 299 -2.01 -20.07 -10.04
C GLU A 299 -3.00 -18.98 -9.56
N LEU A 300 -2.64 -17.69 -9.71
CA LEU A 300 -3.52 -16.57 -9.37
C LEU A 300 -4.68 -16.46 -10.36
N ARG A 301 -4.44 -16.74 -11.66
CA ARG A 301 -5.47 -16.76 -12.70
C ARG A 301 -6.55 -17.81 -12.39
N GLU A 302 -6.15 -19.04 -12.04
CA GLU A 302 -7.06 -20.13 -11.64
C GLU A 302 -7.88 -19.74 -10.39
N LEU A 303 -7.25 -19.09 -9.39
CA LEU A 303 -7.94 -18.58 -8.21
C LEU A 303 -9.00 -17.52 -8.56
N VAL A 304 -8.66 -16.53 -9.39
CA VAL A 304 -9.60 -15.46 -9.79
C VAL A 304 -10.77 -16.03 -10.61
N GLN A 305 -10.51 -16.98 -11.51
CA GLN A 305 -11.56 -17.65 -12.29
C GLN A 305 -12.52 -18.45 -11.42
N SER A 306 -12.00 -19.18 -10.43
CA SER A 306 -12.81 -20.00 -9.51
C SER A 306 -13.61 -19.17 -8.50
N ALA A 307 -13.25 -17.91 -8.28
CA ALA A 307 -13.88 -16.99 -7.33
C ALA A 307 -15.17 -16.32 -7.86
N HIS A 308 -15.74 -16.75 -8.98
CA HIS A 308 -16.95 -16.13 -9.54
C HIS A 308 -18.11 -16.14 -8.51
N LYS A 309 -18.55 -14.95 -8.06
CA LYS A 309 -19.53 -14.69 -6.98
C LYS A 309 -19.09 -15.06 -5.55
N ARG A 310 -17.80 -15.30 -5.29
CA ARG A 310 -17.25 -15.58 -3.96
C ARG A 310 -16.20 -14.54 -3.58
N ASP A 311 -16.08 -14.26 -2.30
CA ASP A 311 -15.03 -13.38 -1.78
C ASP A 311 -13.66 -14.07 -1.91
N LEU A 312 -12.74 -13.41 -2.62
CA LEU A 312 -11.33 -13.80 -2.73
C LEU A 312 -10.56 -13.15 -1.59
N ARG A 313 -9.99 -13.97 -0.70
CA ARG A 313 -9.30 -13.50 0.50
C ARG A 313 -7.81 -13.82 0.43
N LEU A 314 -6.98 -12.80 0.56
CA LEU A 314 -5.52 -12.95 0.58
C LEU A 314 -4.96 -12.46 1.91
N TRP A 315 -3.85 -13.05 2.33
CA TRP A 315 -3.11 -12.59 3.50
C TRP A 315 -1.64 -12.41 3.16
N VAL A 316 -1.17 -11.16 3.22
CA VAL A 316 0.24 -10.80 3.11
C VAL A 316 0.79 -10.64 4.53
N ALA A 317 1.52 -11.65 4.98
CA ALA A 317 2.13 -11.73 6.30
C ALA A 317 3.56 -11.17 6.25
N GLY A 318 3.80 -10.06 6.97
CA GLY A 318 5.06 -9.30 6.91
C GLY A 318 5.03 -8.27 5.79
N CYS A 319 3.98 -7.44 5.72
CA CYS A 319 3.78 -6.51 4.60
C CYS A 319 4.72 -5.30 4.58
N SER A 320 5.46 -5.04 5.66
CA SER A 320 6.37 -3.90 5.80
C SER A 320 5.68 -2.59 5.37
N THR A 321 6.27 -1.82 4.45
CA THR A 321 5.75 -0.55 3.93
C THR A 321 4.67 -0.69 2.85
N GLY A 322 4.13 -1.90 2.62
CA GLY A 322 2.92 -2.15 1.84
C GLY A 322 3.11 -2.48 0.35
N GLU A 323 4.33 -2.37 -0.18
CA GLU A 323 4.61 -2.56 -1.61
C GLU A 323 4.16 -3.94 -2.13
N GLU A 324 4.33 -5.01 -1.35
CA GLU A 324 3.89 -6.36 -1.73
C GLU A 324 2.37 -6.48 -1.78
N ALA A 325 1.66 -5.93 -0.79
CA ALA A 325 0.21 -5.96 -0.74
C ALA A 325 -0.43 -5.21 -1.92
N TYR A 326 0.12 -4.06 -2.28
CA TYR A 326 -0.31 -3.31 -3.46
C TYR A 326 0.06 -4.00 -4.77
N SER A 327 1.19 -4.71 -4.83
CA SER A 327 1.56 -5.51 -6.01
C SER A 327 0.51 -6.60 -6.28
N PHE A 328 0.05 -7.29 -5.23
CA PHE A 328 -1.06 -8.25 -5.33
C PHE A 328 -2.38 -7.59 -5.75
N ALA A 329 -2.72 -6.46 -5.16
CA ALA A 329 -3.94 -5.72 -5.48
C ALA A 329 -3.99 -5.31 -6.96
N ILE A 330 -2.87 -4.81 -7.50
CA ILE A 330 -2.72 -4.46 -8.91
C ILE A 330 -2.88 -5.69 -9.80
N LEU A 331 -2.18 -6.80 -9.51
CA LEU A 331 -2.26 -8.02 -10.33
C LEU A 331 -3.66 -8.62 -10.35
N ILE A 332 -4.34 -8.67 -9.20
CA ILE A 332 -5.70 -9.18 -9.12
C ILE A 332 -6.64 -8.29 -9.91
N LYS A 333 -6.50 -6.96 -9.81
CA LYS A 333 -7.32 -6.02 -10.56
C LYS A 333 -7.16 -6.20 -12.08
N GLU A 334 -5.93 -6.35 -12.56
CA GLU A 334 -5.64 -6.63 -13.96
C GLU A 334 -6.26 -7.97 -14.42
N LEU A 335 -6.10 -9.04 -13.62
CA LEU A 335 -6.67 -10.35 -13.95
C LEU A 335 -8.21 -10.33 -13.94
N MET A 336 -8.84 -9.57 -13.03
CA MET A 336 -10.30 -9.41 -13.01
C MET A 336 -10.82 -8.71 -14.26
N GLU A 337 -10.10 -7.70 -14.75
CA GLU A 337 -10.43 -6.98 -15.98
C GLU A 337 -10.20 -7.85 -17.21
N GLU A 338 -9.09 -8.57 -17.29
CA GLU A 338 -8.76 -9.48 -18.40
C GLU A 338 -9.74 -10.65 -18.53
N LEU A 339 -10.17 -11.21 -17.39
CA LEU A 339 -11.07 -12.36 -17.34
C LEU A 339 -12.56 -11.97 -17.31
N GLU A 340 -12.86 -10.67 -17.25
CA GLU A 340 -14.22 -10.12 -17.08
C GLU A 340 -14.98 -10.69 -15.85
N VAL A 341 -14.24 -11.01 -14.77
CA VAL A 341 -14.81 -11.58 -13.54
C VAL A 341 -15.06 -10.49 -12.49
N LYS A 342 -16.28 -10.46 -11.95
CA LYS A 342 -16.63 -9.64 -10.77
C LYS A 342 -16.65 -10.51 -9.52
N CYS A 343 -15.73 -10.27 -8.59
CA CYS A 343 -15.68 -10.85 -7.26
C CYS A 343 -15.28 -9.77 -6.22
N ASP A 344 -15.65 -9.96 -4.96
CA ASP A 344 -15.16 -9.10 -3.87
C ASP A 344 -13.77 -9.59 -3.44
N VAL A 345 -12.83 -8.66 -3.29
CA VAL A 345 -11.43 -8.97 -2.98
C VAL A 345 -11.04 -8.28 -1.68
N LYS A 346 -10.51 -9.06 -0.73
CA LYS A 346 -9.97 -8.56 0.53
C LYS A 346 -8.56 -9.09 0.74
N ILE A 347 -7.60 -8.18 0.72
CA ILE A 347 -6.18 -8.45 1.01
C ILE A 347 -5.89 -7.98 2.42
N PHE A 348 -5.70 -8.90 3.35
CA PHE A 348 -5.23 -8.59 4.70
C PHE A 348 -3.72 -8.43 4.64
N ALA A 349 -3.21 -7.23 4.88
CA ALA A 349 -1.79 -6.93 4.90
C ALA A 349 -1.38 -6.65 6.34
N THR A 350 -0.51 -7.48 6.91
CA THR A 350 -0.19 -7.38 8.32
C THR A 350 1.30 -7.36 8.61
N ASP A 351 1.70 -6.57 9.60
CA ASP A 351 3.07 -6.52 10.10
C ASP A 351 3.09 -6.28 11.62
N ILE A 352 4.22 -6.57 12.25
CA ILE A 352 4.44 -6.27 13.67
C ILE A 352 4.83 -4.81 13.89
N ASP A 353 5.45 -4.18 12.89
CA ASP A 353 5.85 -2.78 12.91
C ASP A 353 4.66 -1.85 12.61
N ARG A 354 4.22 -1.12 13.65
CA ARG A 354 3.10 -0.19 13.55
C ARG A 354 3.39 0.98 12.62
N GLU A 355 4.62 1.47 12.56
CA GLU A 355 4.98 2.62 11.73
C GLU A 355 4.99 2.23 10.26
N ALA A 356 5.53 1.05 9.94
CA ALA A 356 5.50 0.51 8.58
C ALA A 356 4.05 0.30 8.08
N VAL A 357 3.16 -0.24 8.93
CA VAL A 357 1.74 -0.42 8.62
C VAL A 357 1.04 0.93 8.40
N HIS A 358 1.34 1.94 9.21
CA HIS A 358 0.77 3.28 9.03
C HIS A 358 1.24 3.94 7.73
N PHE A 359 2.53 3.83 7.43
CA PHE A 359 3.10 4.27 6.15
C PHE A 359 2.42 3.57 4.99
N ALA A 360 2.30 2.23 5.04
CA ALA A 360 1.63 1.43 4.03
C ALA A 360 0.19 1.87 3.79
N ALA A 361 -0.57 2.14 4.87
CA ALA A 361 -1.96 2.59 4.77
C ALA A 361 -2.13 3.97 4.10
N SER A 362 -1.12 4.84 4.18
CA SER A 362 -1.13 6.12 3.46
C SER A 362 -1.10 5.92 1.94
N GLY A 363 -0.39 4.88 1.47
CA GLY A 363 -0.18 4.57 0.06
C GLY A 363 0.57 5.66 -0.70
N ILE A 364 1.45 6.42 -0.02
CA ILE A 364 2.25 7.49 -0.61
C ILE A 364 3.70 7.02 -0.72
N TYR A 365 4.22 6.98 -1.93
CA TYR A 365 5.57 6.53 -2.24
C TYR A 365 6.33 7.60 -3.03
N SER A 366 7.67 7.60 -2.99
CA SER A 366 8.51 8.52 -3.76
C SER A 366 8.56 8.16 -5.25
N GLU A 367 9.09 9.05 -6.08
CA GLU A 367 9.30 8.80 -7.52
C GLU A 367 10.16 7.55 -7.82
N SER A 368 10.98 7.09 -6.87
CA SER A 368 11.84 5.91 -7.03
C SER A 368 11.08 4.61 -7.34
N ILE A 369 9.78 4.53 -7.03
CA ILE A 369 8.97 3.35 -7.39
C ILE A 369 8.82 3.17 -8.91
N ALA A 370 9.06 4.21 -9.71
CA ALA A 370 9.00 4.14 -11.17
C ALA A 370 10.04 3.19 -11.77
N ALA A 371 11.06 2.81 -10.99
CA ALA A 371 12.03 1.79 -11.37
C ALA A 371 11.55 0.34 -11.09
N ASP A 372 10.58 0.16 -10.20
CA ASP A 372 10.03 -1.14 -9.80
C ASP A 372 8.69 -1.46 -10.48
N VAL A 373 7.92 -0.42 -10.81
CA VAL A 373 6.57 -0.52 -11.39
C VAL A 373 6.61 -0.15 -12.88
N SER A 374 5.94 -0.94 -13.72
CA SER A 374 5.85 -0.64 -15.15
C SER A 374 5.16 0.71 -15.40
N PRO A 375 5.54 1.47 -16.46
CA PRO A 375 4.88 2.74 -16.79
C PRO A 375 3.38 2.60 -17.01
N LEU A 376 2.94 1.44 -17.52
CA LEU A 376 1.53 1.11 -17.70
C LEU A 376 0.79 1.10 -16.36
N TYR A 377 1.31 0.38 -15.36
CA TYR A 377 0.70 0.32 -14.03
C TYR A 377 0.79 1.64 -13.27
N LEU A 378 1.90 2.38 -13.42
CA LEU A 378 2.01 3.74 -12.85
C LEU A 378 0.91 4.66 -13.38
N SER A 379 0.70 4.68 -14.70
CA SER A 379 -0.31 5.56 -15.31
C SER A 379 -1.75 5.21 -14.91
N LYS A 380 -2.02 3.93 -14.62
CA LYS A 380 -3.37 3.41 -14.33
C LYS A 380 -3.71 3.41 -12.84
N TYR A 381 -2.75 3.10 -11.97
CA TYR A 381 -2.99 2.82 -10.55
C TYR A 381 -2.33 3.79 -9.58
N PHE A 382 -1.63 4.81 -10.07
CA PHE A 382 -0.99 5.82 -9.24
C PHE A 382 -1.33 7.22 -9.73
N PHE A 383 -1.50 8.14 -8.79
CA PHE A 383 -1.63 9.57 -9.04
C PHE A 383 -0.32 10.25 -8.68
N ARG A 384 0.27 10.96 -9.65
CA ARG A 384 1.47 11.76 -9.41
C ARG A 384 1.09 13.09 -8.75
N LYS A 385 1.67 13.38 -7.59
CA LYS A 385 1.58 14.68 -6.88
C LYS A 385 3.01 15.15 -6.62
N ASP A 386 3.46 16.14 -7.38
CA ASP A 386 4.83 16.66 -7.34
C ASP A 386 5.90 15.56 -7.44
N GLU A 387 6.59 15.28 -6.33
CA GLU A 387 7.70 14.32 -6.14
C GLU A 387 7.23 12.94 -5.62
N TYR A 388 5.92 12.73 -5.46
CA TYR A 388 5.34 11.50 -4.88
C TYR A 388 4.30 10.86 -5.81
N PHE A 389 4.18 9.54 -5.69
CA PHE A 389 3.11 8.73 -6.25
C PHE A 389 2.18 8.26 -5.14
N GLN A 390 0.89 8.54 -5.29
CA GLN A 390 -0.15 8.05 -4.41
C GLN A 390 -0.92 6.91 -5.08
N VAL A 391 -1.01 5.76 -4.42
CA VAL A 391 -1.80 4.61 -4.91
C VAL A 391 -3.27 5.03 -5.04
N SER A 392 -3.91 4.62 -6.14
CA SER A 392 -5.30 4.97 -6.41
C SER A 392 -6.25 4.41 -5.35
N ARG A 393 -7.35 5.13 -5.12
CA ARG A 393 -8.38 4.73 -4.15
C ARG A 393 -8.96 3.34 -4.46
N SER A 394 -9.15 3.03 -5.74
CA SER A 394 -9.70 1.74 -6.19
C SER A 394 -8.82 0.53 -5.83
N ILE A 395 -7.49 0.73 -5.76
CA ILE A 395 -6.54 -0.30 -5.30
C ILE A 395 -6.47 -0.33 -3.77
N ARG A 396 -6.44 0.84 -3.13
CA ARG A 396 -6.39 0.95 -1.66
C ARG A 396 -7.57 0.29 -0.95
N GLU A 397 -8.78 0.38 -1.51
CA GLU A 397 -9.98 -0.22 -0.90
C GLU A 397 -9.97 -1.76 -0.88
N LEU A 398 -9.10 -2.40 -1.68
CA LEU A 398 -8.91 -3.86 -1.67
C LEU A 398 -8.04 -4.34 -0.51
N VAL A 399 -7.23 -3.46 0.08
CA VAL A 399 -6.21 -3.80 1.07
C VAL A 399 -6.60 -3.30 2.46
N VAL A 400 -6.54 -4.19 3.45
CA VAL A 400 -6.77 -3.88 4.86
C VAL A 400 -5.46 -4.06 5.61
N PHE A 401 -4.91 -2.95 6.08
CA PHE A 401 -3.67 -2.91 6.86
C PHE A 401 -3.98 -3.05 8.35
N ALA A 402 -3.29 -3.97 9.04
CA ALA A 402 -3.44 -4.15 10.48
C ALA A 402 -2.12 -4.58 11.14
N GLN A 403 -1.90 -4.14 12.37
CA GLN A 403 -0.82 -4.68 13.19
C GLN A 403 -1.19 -6.13 13.60
N HIS A 404 -0.29 -7.08 13.38
CA HIS A 404 -0.49 -8.49 13.74
C HIS A 404 0.83 -9.19 14.04
N ASN A 405 0.87 -9.90 15.15
CA ASN A 405 1.97 -10.77 15.53
C ASN A 405 1.63 -12.22 15.19
N LEU A 406 2.28 -12.78 14.16
CA LEU A 406 2.08 -14.16 13.67
C LEU A 406 2.22 -15.26 14.74
N ILE A 407 2.84 -14.97 15.87
CA ILE A 407 3.16 -15.94 16.93
C ILE A 407 2.13 -15.91 18.05
N LYS A 408 1.62 -14.71 18.38
CA LYS A 408 0.75 -14.44 19.53
C LYS A 408 -0.71 -14.28 19.11
N ASP A 409 -0.94 -13.60 18.00
CA ASP A 409 -2.29 -13.22 17.57
C ASP A 409 -2.95 -14.38 16.80
N PRO A 410 -4.28 -14.53 16.90
CA PRO A 410 -4.98 -15.59 16.21
C PRO A 410 -4.87 -15.41 14.68
N PRO A 411 -4.69 -16.50 13.92
CA PRO A 411 -4.59 -16.41 12.46
C PRO A 411 -5.95 -16.20 11.80
N PHE A 412 -5.96 -15.56 10.62
CA PHE A 412 -7.17 -15.39 9.82
C PHE A 412 -7.61 -16.73 9.23
N THR A 413 -8.93 -16.97 9.15
CA THR A 413 -9.45 -18.21 8.57
C THR A 413 -9.98 -18.00 7.15
N ASN A 414 -10.08 -19.10 6.40
CA ASN A 414 -10.69 -19.13 5.07
C ASN A 414 -9.97 -18.24 4.04
N ILE A 415 -8.64 -18.24 4.06
CA ILE A 415 -7.77 -17.52 3.12
C ILE A 415 -7.52 -18.39 1.87
N ASP A 416 -7.55 -17.76 0.69
CA ASP A 416 -7.32 -18.41 -0.61
C ASP A 416 -5.84 -18.36 -1.00
N LEU A 417 -5.12 -17.27 -0.68
CA LEU A 417 -3.68 -17.13 -0.89
C LEU A 417 -2.99 -16.48 0.31
N ILE A 418 -1.91 -17.09 0.80
CA ILE A 418 -1.01 -16.50 1.78
C ILE A 418 0.33 -16.19 1.13
N SER A 419 0.81 -14.96 1.28
CA SER A 419 2.17 -14.56 0.95
C SER A 419 2.92 -14.29 2.25
N CYS A 420 4.05 -14.98 2.45
CA CYS A 420 4.94 -14.78 3.59
C CYS A 420 6.37 -14.89 3.08
N ARG A 421 6.89 -13.78 2.56
CA ARG A 421 8.17 -13.75 1.85
C ARG A 421 9.23 -13.02 2.65
N ASN A 422 10.45 -13.56 2.65
CA ASN A 422 11.63 -12.93 3.26
C ASN A 422 11.47 -12.61 4.76
N LEU A 423 10.62 -13.35 5.46
CA LEU A 423 10.33 -13.19 6.89
C LEU A 423 10.79 -14.42 7.70
N LEU A 424 10.53 -15.62 7.20
CA LEU A 424 10.86 -16.87 7.89
C LEU A 424 12.37 -17.04 8.02
N ILE A 425 13.16 -16.44 7.13
CA ILE A 425 14.62 -16.45 7.16
C ILE A 425 15.21 -15.96 8.49
N TYR A 426 14.49 -15.13 9.26
CA TYR A 426 14.94 -14.58 10.55
C TYR A 426 14.61 -15.46 11.75
N LEU A 427 13.75 -16.47 11.57
CA LEU A 427 13.17 -17.26 12.65
C LEU A 427 13.87 -18.62 12.81
N GLN A 428 13.89 -19.15 14.02
CA GLN A 428 14.37 -20.53 14.28
C GLN A 428 13.35 -21.57 13.78
N PRO A 429 13.78 -22.83 13.49
CA PRO A 429 12.93 -23.87 12.93
C PRO A 429 11.62 -24.13 13.71
N ASN A 430 11.68 -24.09 15.05
CA ASN A 430 10.52 -24.31 15.91
C ASN A 430 9.41 -23.27 15.65
N LEU A 431 9.81 -22.02 15.45
CA LEU A 431 8.89 -20.92 15.22
C LEU A 431 8.37 -20.91 13.78
N GLN A 432 9.24 -21.23 12.80
CA GLN A 432 8.83 -21.44 11.41
C GLN A 432 7.75 -22.52 11.31
N LYS A 433 7.93 -23.65 12.03
CA LYS A 433 6.95 -24.74 12.10
C LYS A 433 5.60 -24.24 12.61
N LYS A 434 5.58 -23.55 13.74
CA LYS A 434 4.34 -22.99 14.33
C LYS A 434 3.62 -22.04 13.37
N ILE A 435 4.35 -21.17 12.69
CA ILE A 435 3.77 -20.24 11.70
C ILE A 435 3.18 -21.00 10.51
N LEU A 436 3.89 -22.01 10.01
CA LEU A 436 3.40 -22.85 8.91
C LEU A 436 2.17 -23.68 9.30
N GLU A 437 2.05 -24.11 10.56
CA GLU A 437 0.82 -24.72 11.09
C GLU A 437 -0.35 -23.73 11.04
N TYR A 438 -0.12 -22.49 11.45
CA TYR A 438 -1.13 -21.43 11.35
C TYR A 438 -1.50 -21.12 9.90
N PHE A 439 -0.54 -21.07 8.97
CA PHE A 439 -0.84 -20.90 7.55
C PHE A 439 -1.66 -22.07 6.99
N ASN A 440 -1.32 -23.31 7.34
CA ASN A 440 -2.10 -24.47 6.92
C ASN A 440 -3.53 -24.46 7.51
N PHE A 441 -3.70 -23.97 8.75
CA PHE A 441 -5.02 -23.79 9.36
C PHE A 441 -5.84 -22.68 8.68
N SER A 442 -5.17 -21.61 8.28
CA SER A 442 -5.74 -20.41 7.65
C SER A 442 -6.21 -20.65 6.22
N LEU A 443 -5.41 -21.41 5.46
CA LEU A 443 -5.64 -21.71 4.06
C LEU A 443 -6.87 -22.60 3.86
N ARG A 444 -7.63 -22.31 2.82
CA ARG A 444 -8.64 -23.23 2.30
C ARG A 444 -7.96 -24.42 1.64
N GLN A 445 -8.72 -25.49 1.47
CA GLN A 445 -8.27 -26.63 0.66
C GLN A 445 -7.96 -26.14 -0.75
N GLN A 446 -6.80 -26.54 -1.31
CA GLN A 446 -6.26 -26.03 -2.58
C GLN A 446 -5.83 -24.54 -2.54
N GLY A 447 -5.81 -23.89 -1.38
CA GLY A 447 -5.27 -22.53 -1.23
C GLY A 447 -3.76 -22.50 -1.48
N ILE A 448 -3.23 -21.32 -1.78
CA ILE A 448 -1.86 -21.14 -2.25
C ILE A 448 -0.99 -20.50 -1.18
N LEU A 449 0.20 -21.04 -0.96
CA LEU A 449 1.23 -20.47 -0.09
C LEU A 449 2.40 -20.02 -0.96
N PHE A 450 2.76 -18.75 -0.87
CA PHE A 450 3.87 -18.15 -1.59
C PHE A 450 4.95 -17.68 -0.60
N LEU A 451 6.15 -18.24 -0.75
CA LEU A 451 7.31 -17.93 0.11
C LEU A 451 8.42 -17.24 -0.68
N GLY A 452 9.41 -16.70 0.02
CA GLY A 452 10.64 -16.18 -0.56
C GLY A 452 11.53 -17.30 -1.13
N THR A 453 12.40 -16.98 -2.07
CA THR A 453 13.24 -17.96 -2.80
C THR A 453 14.20 -18.74 -1.88
N SER A 454 14.60 -18.16 -0.75
CA SER A 454 15.47 -18.76 0.26
C SER A 454 14.70 -19.49 1.38
N GLU A 455 13.38 -19.56 1.28
CA GLU A 455 12.51 -20.13 2.31
C GLU A 455 11.98 -21.50 1.88
N THR A 456 11.65 -22.33 2.87
CA THR A 456 11.13 -23.69 2.64
C THR A 456 10.13 -24.06 3.71
N THR A 457 9.28 -25.05 3.43
CA THR A 457 8.26 -25.54 4.38
C THR A 457 8.81 -26.45 5.48
N GLY A 458 10.10 -26.83 5.43
CA GLY A 458 10.75 -27.67 6.44
C GLY A 458 9.96 -28.95 6.77
N GLU A 459 9.74 -29.21 8.07
CA GLU A 459 8.98 -30.36 8.60
C GLU A 459 7.51 -30.41 8.15
N MET A 460 6.95 -29.29 7.67
CA MET A 460 5.55 -29.20 7.22
C MET A 460 5.37 -29.56 5.73
N SER A 461 6.41 -30.04 5.05
CA SER A 461 6.35 -30.42 3.63
C SER A 461 5.23 -31.40 3.28
N ASN A 462 4.79 -32.24 4.22
CA ASN A 462 3.72 -33.20 3.96
C ASN A 462 2.35 -32.53 3.72
N TYR A 463 2.12 -31.34 4.26
CA TYR A 463 0.85 -30.60 4.18
C TYR A 463 0.76 -29.68 2.96
N PHE A 464 1.89 -29.44 2.30
CA PHE A 464 2.01 -28.56 1.14
C PHE A 464 2.48 -29.36 -0.08
N GLU A 465 1.79 -29.22 -1.19
CA GLU A 465 2.23 -29.72 -2.49
C GLU A 465 3.08 -28.65 -3.17
N LEU A 466 4.25 -29.02 -3.67
CA LEU A 466 5.15 -28.09 -4.35
C LEU A 466 4.68 -27.85 -5.79
N LEU A 467 4.32 -26.62 -6.13
CA LEU A 467 3.92 -26.22 -7.49
C LEU A 467 5.11 -25.68 -8.30
N ASP A 468 5.99 -24.90 -7.65
CA ASP A 468 7.18 -24.35 -8.28
C ASP A 468 8.38 -24.35 -7.32
N ALA A 469 9.43 -25.09 -7.68
CA ALA A 469 10.63 -25.23 -6.86
C ALA A 469 11.55 -24.01 -6.87
N LYS A 470 11.57 -23.24 -7.97
CA LYS A 470 12.44 -22.06 -8.14
C LYS A 470 11.88 -20.90 -7.31
N TYR A 471 10.57 -20.67 -7.38
CA TYR A 471 9.91 -19.53 -6.72
C TYR A 471 9.15 -19.89 -5.44
N LYS A 472 9.27 -21.13 -4.96
CA LYS A 472 8.71 -21.56 -3.67
C LYS A 472 7.19 -21.31 -3.56
N ILE A 473 6.47 -21.74 -4.60
CA ILE A 473 5.01 -21.69 -4.65
C ILE A 473 4.47 -23.07 -4.26
N TYR A 474 3.54 -23.10 -3.33
CA TYR A 474 2.97 -24.32 -2.77
C TYR A 474 1.44 -24.28 -2.77
N ARG A 475 0.83 -25.46 -2.81
CA ARG A 475 -0.62 -25.65 -2.66
C ARG A 475 -0.93 -26.38 -1.36
N SER A 476 -1.87 -25.89 -0.57
CA SER A 476 -2.31 -26.60 0.64
C SER A 476 -3.13 -27.83 0.27
N LYS A 477 -2.74 -28.97 0.85
CA LYS A 477 -3.50 -30.23 0.74
C LYS A 477 -4.77 -30.23 1.60
N GLY A 478 -5.03 -29.15 2.34
CA GLY A 478 -6.21 -28.97 3.18
C GLY A 478 -6.03 -29.46 4.62
N LYS A 479 -7.08 -29.29 5.42
CA LYS A 479 -7.11 -29.56 6.87
C LYS A 479 -7.03 -31.06 7.18
N ILE A 480 -5.85 -31.65 7.06
CA ILE A 480 -5.54 -32.88 7.79
C ILE A 480 -5.51 -32.49 9.27
N ARG A 481 -6.52 -32.93 10.04
CA ARG A 481 -6.58 -32.70 11.48
C ARG A 481 -5.31 -33.27 12.12
N LEU A 482 -4.37 -32.41 12.47
CA LEU A 482 -3.45 -32.69 13.56
C LEU A 482 -4.30 -32.90 14.82
N PRO A 483 -4.02 -33.91 15.67
CA PRO A 483 -4.51 -33.92 17.03
C PRO A 483 -3.91 -32.69 17.70
N LEU A 484 -4.66 -31.59 17.72
CA LEU A 484 -4.39 -30.47 18.61
C LEU A 484 -4.52 -31.05 20.03
N GLU A 485 -3.40 -31.28 20.69
CA GLU A 485 -3.36 -31.30 22.15
C GLU A 485 -3.90 -29.96 22.62
N SER A 486 -5.16 -29.98 23.03
CA SER A 486 -5.81 -29.04 23.95
C SER A 486 -5.16 -27.66 24.04
N ALA A 487 -5.55 -26.78 23.13
CA ALA A 487 -5.59 -25.35 23.43
C ALA A 487 -6.57 -25.13 24.59
N LYS A 488 -6.07 -25.22 25.81
CA LYS A 488 -6.66 -24.47 26.93
C LYS A 488 -6.26 -23.00 26.73
N PRO A 489 -7.19 -22.06 26.91
CA PRO A 489 -6.84 -20.65 26.98
C PRO A 489 -6.14 -20.42 28.33
N GLU A 490 -4.82 -20.44 28.35
CA GLU A 490 -4.09 -19.73 29.40
C GLU A 490 -4.22 -18.24 29.11
N GLY A 491 -5.27 -17.65 29.70
CA GLY A 491 -5.27 -16.24 29.99
C GLY A 491 -4.06 -15.96 30.86
N ILE A 492 -3.17 -15.10 30.35
CA ILE A 492 -2.14 -14.45 31.16
C ILE A 492 -2.88 -13.67 32.23
N ARG A 493 -3.01 -14.28 33.42
CA ARG A 493 -3.28 -13.54 34.65
C ARG A 493 -2.11 -12.60 34.83
N GLU A 494 -2.42 -11.31 34.87
CA GLU A 494 -1.59 -10.27 35.48
C GLU A 494 -0.97 -10.83 36.75
N THR A 495 0.36 -11.00 36.71
CA THR A 495 1.12 -11.18 37.93
C THR A 495 1.65 -9.81 38.27
N LEU A 496 0.91 -9.15 39.16
CA LEU A 496 1.44 -8.16 40.08
C LEU A 496 2.80 -8.67 40.59
N LEU A 497 3.78 -7.79 40.54
CA LEU A 497 5.13 -7.97 41.06
C LEU A 497 5.14 -8.68 42.41
N PRO A 498 6.09 -9.60 42.65
CA PRO A 498 6.67 -9.76 43.97
C PRO A 498 8.02 -9.06 44.04
N ASN A 499 8.17 -8.36 45.16
CA ASN A 499 9.33 -7.59 45.58
C ASN A 499 10.67 -8.33 45.47
N LEU A 500 11.69 -7.47 45.32
CA LEU A 500 13.10 -7.71 45.53
C LEU A 500 13.37 -8.35 46.91
N ASN A 501 13.83 -9.60 46.91
CA ASN A 501 14.86 -10.16 47.78
C ASN A 501 14.85 -11.68 47.59
N ASP A 502 15.79 -12.25 46.86
CA ASP A 502 16.80 -13.08 47.51
C ASP A 502 17.93 -13.53 46.59
N LYS A 503 19.00 -13.92 47.26
CA LYS A 503 20.37 -14.13 46.79
C LYS A 503 20.53 -15.27 45.78
N TYR A 504 21.40 -15.00 44.80
CA TYR A 504 22.32 -15.92 44.11
C TYR A 504 22.25 -17.41 44.48
N ILE A 505 21.92 -18.26 43.49
CA ILE A 505 22.59 -19.54 43.27
C ILE A 505 22.96 -19.61 41.77
N PRO A 506 24.26 -19.78 41.42
CA PRO A 506 24.68 -19.86 40.02
C PRO A 506 24.44 -21.27 39.46
N LEU A 507 23.72 -21.35 38.34
CA LEU A 507 23.72 -22.53 37.47
C LEU A 507 25.09 -22.62 36.79
N HIS A 508 25.87 -23.64 37.12
CA HIS A 508 26.92 -24.10 36.24
C HIS A 508 26.87 -25.62 36.04
N LYS A 509 26.70 -25.98 34.76
CA LYS A 509 27.25 -27.14 34.06
C LYS A 509 26.87 -28.52 34.61
N TYR A 510 25.96 -29.19 33.91
CA TYR A 510 26.29 -30.44 33.23
C TYR A 510 25.47 -30.58 31.94
N ALA A 511 26.15 -30.36 30.82
CA ALA A 511 25.77 -30.95 29.54
C ALA A 511 26.37 -32.36 29.48
N ARG A 512 25.61 -33.29 28.88
CA ARG A 512 26.01 -34.60 28.34
C ARG A 512 26.52 -35.66 29.33
N GLN A 513 25.69 -36.70 29.55
CA GLN A 513 26.08 -38.11 29.59
C GLN A 513 24.80 -38.96 29.38
N THR A 514 24.67 -39.60 28.20
CA THR A 514 24.68 -41.06 27.96
C THR A 514 23.40 -41.80 28.40
N GLY A 515 22.69 -42.39 27.44
CA GLY A 515 21.45 -43.16 27.60
C GLY A 515 21.53 -44.46 28.43
N ASP A 516 22.60 -44.65 29.21
CA ASP A 516 22.74 -45.76 30.17
C ASP A 516 22.02 -45.50 31.50
N GLU A 517 21.81 -44.23 31.90
CA GLU A 517 21.12 -43.90 33.17
C GLU A 517 19.67 -44.39 33.20
N ARG A 518 18.96 -44.40 32.06
CA ARG A 518 17.56 -44.88 31.99
C ARG A 518 17.41 -46.39 32.23
N VAL A 519 18.46 -47.19 32.07
CA VAL A 519 18.41 -48.64 32.34
C VAL A 519 18.63 -48.92 33.82
N LEU A 520 19.58 -48.21 34.44
CA LEU A 520 19.83 -48.30 35.89
C LEU A 520 18.64 -47.76 36.69
N GLU A 521 18.05 -46.62 36.27
CA GLU A 521 16.83 -46.08 36.89
C GLU A 521 15.68 -47.08 36.82
N ARG A 522 15.40 -47.66 35.64
CA ARG A 522 14.35 -48.68 35.47
C ARG A 522 14.63 -49.96 36.27
N PHE A 523 15.90 -50.33 36.45
CA PHE A 523 16.30 -51.49 37.25
C PHE A 523 16.15 -51.20 38.76
N LEU A 524 16.54 -50.00 39.21
CA LEU A 524 16.38 -49.55 40.60
C LEU A 524 14.89 -49.41 40.96
N GLU A 525 14.05 -48.88 40.07
CA GLU A 525 12.59 -48.85 40.24
C GLU A 525 12.00 -50.27 40.35
N SER A 526 12.47 -51.21 39.51
CA SER A 526 12.00 -52.61 39.54
C SER A 526 12.43 -53.39 40.79
N ILE A 527 13.60 -53.08 41.38
CA ILE A 527 14.05 -53.66 42.65
C ILE A 527 13.30 -53.02 43.82
N ALA A 528 13.14 -51.70 43.80
CA ALA A 528 12.46 -50.95 44.86
C ALA A 528 11.01 -51.43 45.06
N GLN A 529 10.30 -51.80 43.99
CA GLN A 529 8.94 -52.34 44.11
C GLN A 529 8.84 -53.72 44.79
N ASN A 530 9.89 -54.54 44.76
CA ASN A 530 9.84 -55.93 45.24
C ASN A 530 10.61 -56.18 46.55
N TYR A 531 11.60 -55.34 46.88
CA TYR A 531 12.54 -55.60 47.98
C TYR A 531 12.66 -54.48 49.02
N LEU A 532 12.13 -53.28 48.77
CA LEU A 532 12.14 -52.20 49.77
C LEU A 532 10.85 -52.15 50.59
N PRO A 533 10.92 -52.00 51.93
CA PRO A 533 9.75 -51.63 52.74
C PRO A 533 9.30 -50.20 52.41
N LEU A 534 8.06 -49.85 52.79
CA LEU A 534 7.48 -48.54 52.49
C LEU A 534 8.41 -47.42 53.01
N THR A 535 8.95 -46.64 52.09
CA THR A 535 9.92 -45.58 52.36
C THR A 535 9.43 -44.26 51.76
N ILE A 536 9.43 -43.20 52.55
CA ILE A 536 8.97 -41.87 52.15
C ILE A 536 10.06 -40.85 52.48
N ILE A 537 10.46 -40.06 51.48
CA ILE A 537 11.44 -38.99 51.63
C ILE A 537 10.70 -37.68 51.86
N VAL A 538 11.07 -36.95 52.92
CA VAL A 538 10.42 -35.70 53.32
C VAL A 538 11.41 -34.54 53.47
N ASN A 539 10.95 -33.33 53.16
CA ASN A 539 11.67 -32.06 53.41
C ASN A 539 11.36 -31.50 54.82
N GLN A 540 11.90 -30.33 55.15
CA GLN A 540 11.71 -29.69 56.48
C GLN A 540 10.26 -29.26 56.74
N GLU A 541 9.51 -29.04 55.67
CA GLU A 541 8.10 -28.65 55.65
C GLU A 541 7.15 -29.86 55.80
N PHE A 542 7.69 -31.06 56.04
CA PHE A 542 6.95 -32.34 56.16
C PHE A 542 6.26 -32.78 54.87
N GLU A 543 6.68 -32.26 53.72
CA GLU A 543 6.15 -32.63 52.41
C GLU A 543 6.86 -33.87 51.84
N PRO A 544 6.12 -34.89 51.36
CA PRO A 544 6.71 -36.06 50.75
C PRO A 544 7.20 -35.74 49.34
N LEU A 545 8.52 -35.77 49.13
CA LEU A 545 9.15 -35.58 47.83
C LEU A 545 9.16 -36.85 47.00
N HIS A 546 9.30 -38.01 47.66
CA HIS A 546 9.31 -39.30 46.98
C HIS A 546 8.71 -40.40 47.86
N ILE A 547 7.90 -41.27 47.25
CA ILE A 547 7.21 -42.38 47.91
C ILE A 547 7.60 -43.66 47.18
N LEU A 548 8.18 -44.61 47.91
CA LEU A 548 8.63 -45.90 47.39
C LEU A 548 7.94 -47.02 48.19
N GLY A 549 7.08 -47.82 47.52
CA GLY A 549 6.33 -48.93 48.13
C GLY A 549 4.81 -48.69 48.22
N ASN A 550 4.09 -49.60 48.88
CA ASN A 550 2.63 -49.53 49.00
C ASN A 550 2.18 -48.70 50.21
N THR A 551 1.44 -47.61 49.97
CA THR A 551 0.91 -46.70 51.01
C THR A 551 -0.47 -47.09 51.55
N GLU A 552 -1.09 -48.15 51.00
CA GLU A 552 -2.45 -48.57 51.31
C GLU A 552 -2.60 -48.96 52.79
N GLY A 553 -3.52 -48.30 53.50
CA GLY A 553 -3.80 -48.56 54.92
C GLY A 553 -3.07 -47.66 55.93
N TYR A 554 -1.95 -47.04 55.54
CA TYR A 554 -1.13 -46.17 56.41
C TYR A 554 -1.34 -44.67 56.16
N PHE A 555 -1.61 -44.29 54.91
CA PHE A 555 -1.86 -42.90 54.51
C PHE A 555 -3.21 -42.76 53.80
N ARG A 556 -3.92 -41.65 54.03
CA ARG A 556 -5.22 -41.32 53.45
C ARG A 556 -5.19 -39.87 52.98
N VAL A 557 -5.85 -39.62 51.84
CA VAL A 557 -6.06 -38.27 51.36
C VAL A 557 -7.23 -37.65 52.13
N PRO A 558 -7.04 -36.56 52.89
CA PRO A 558 -8.12 -35.90 53.60
C PRO A 558 -9.11 -35.24 52.60
N SER A 559 -10.41 -35.33 52.87
CA SER A 559 -11.43 -34.67 52.03
C SER A 559 -11.42 -33.16 52.30
N GLY A 560 -11.04 -32.35 51.32
CA GLY A 560 -10.95 -30.89 51.45
C GLY A 560 -9.90 -30.30 50.50
N LYS A 561 -9.37 -29.11 50.84
CA LYS A 561 -8.23 -28.52 50.10
C LYS A 561 -7.03 -29.49 50.16
N PRO A 562 -6.34 -29.75 49.04
CA PRO A 562 -5.19 -30.64 49.03
C PRO A 562 -4.09 -30.09 49.93
N THR A 563 -3.69 -30.87 50.94
CA THR A 563 -2.54 -30.61 51.81
C THR A 563 -1.48 -31.67 51.56
N TYR A 564 -0.24 -31.25 51.34
CA TYR A 564 0.90 -32.14 51.05
C TYR A 564 1.69 -32.50 52.31
N ASP A 565 1.09 -32.46 53.50
CA ASP A 565 1.76 -32.74 54.78
C ASP A 565 1.60 -34.22 55.16
N ILE A 566 2.72 -34.95 55.26
CA ILE A 566 2.75 -36.39 55.56
C ILE A 566 2.08 -36.73 56.90
N THR A 567 2.15 -35.84 57.89
CA THR A 567 1.61 -36.06 59.24
C THR A 567 0.08 -35.98 59.24
N ARG A 568 -0.49 -35.14 58.38
CA ARG A 568 -1.94 -34.99 58.17
C ARG A 568 -2.51 -36.07 57.27
N MET A 569 -1.69 -36.61 56.37
CA MET A 569 -2.05 -37.74 55.51
C MET A 569 -1.97 -39.09 56.25
N ALA A 570 -1.19 -39.21 57.33
CA ALA A 570 -1.07 -40.43 58.10
C ALA A 570 -2.33 -40.76 58.92
N VAL A 571 -2.57 -42.06 59.19
CA VAL A 571 -3.57 -42.47 60.20
C VAL A 571 -3.21 -41.94 61.59
N LYS A 572 -4.21 -41.74 62.45
CA LYS A 572 -4.08 -41.02 63.74
C LYS A 572 -2.96 -41.58 64.62
N GLU A 573 -2.77 -42.89 64.61
CA GLU A 573 -1.79 -43.64 65.39
C GLU A 573 -0.34 -43.40 64.93
N LEU A 574 -0.14 -43.07 63.65
CA LEU A 574 1.18 -42.76 63.07
C LEU A 574 1.49 -41.26 63.05
N SER A 575 0.49 -40.39 63.16
CA SER A 575 0.66 -38.92 63.10
C SER A 575 1.62 -38.34 64.16
N ILE A 576 1.53 -38.84 65.41
CA ILE A 576 2.34 -38.34 66.55
C ILE A 576 3.78 -38.88 66.48
N PRO A 577 4.04 -40.18 66.24
CA PRO A 577 5.40 -40.68 66.00
C PRO A 577 6.08 -40.02 64.80
N LEU A 578 5.36 -39.77 63.70
CA LEU A 578 5.91 -39.11 62.50
C LEU A 578 6.28 -37.66 62.77
N SER A 579 5.39 -36.86 63.35
CA SER A 579 5.65 -35.44 63.64
C SER A 579 6.83 -35.26 64.61
N THR A 580 6.83 -35.98 65.73
CA THR A 580 7.91 -35.87 66.72
C THR A 580 9.23 -36.47 66.23
N GLY A 581 9.17 -37.55 65.45
CA GLY A 581 10.33 -38.24 64.92
C GLY A 581 11.04 -37.45 63.81
N ILE A 582 10.30 -36.93 62.83
CA ILE A 582 10.86 -36.11 61.74
C ILE A 582 11.48 -34.82 62.30
N GLN A 583 10.80 -34.16 63.25
CA GLN A 583 11.31 -32.93 63.87
C GLN A 583 12.58 -33.18 64.70
N LYS A 584 12.66 -34.31 65.41
CA LYS A 584 13.89 -34.72 66.12
C LYS A 584 15.02 -35.05 65.14
N ALA A 585 14.73 -35.77 64.05
CA ALA A 585 15.72 -36.12 63.03
C ALA A 585 16.34 -34.87 62.37
N PHE A 586 15.53 -33.85 62.07
CA PHE A 586 16.03 -32.57 61.54
C PHE A 586 16.81 -31.75 62.57
N ARG A 587 16.34 -31.68 63.82
CA ARG A 587 16.94 -30.81 64.85
C ARG A 587 18.20 -31.41 65.48
N GLN A 588 18.24 -32.73 65.68
CA GLN A 588 19.32 -33.42 66.37
C GLN A 588 20.27 -34.15 65.42
N GLY A 589 19.88 -34.35 64.15
CA GLY A 589 20.71 -35.01 63.14
C GLY A 589 20.97 -36.50 63.45
N GLN A 590 20.14 -37.12 64.29
CA GLN A 590 20.26 -38.51 64.71
C GLN A 590 19.09 -39.34 64.21
N GLU A 591 19.34 -40.63 64.00
CA GLU A 591 18.30 -41.60 63.66
C GLU A 591 17.32 -41.78 64.82
N VAL A 592 16.04 -41.83 64.51
CA VAL A 592 14.95 -42.03 65.48
C VAL A 592 14.17 -43.28 65.11
N SER A 593 14.04 -44.20 66.05
CA SER A 593 13.27 -45.43 65.88
C SER A 593 12.15 -45.54 66.91
N TYR A 594 10.98 -45.98 66.45
CA TYR A 594 9.82 -46.29 67.28
C TYR A 594 9.35 -47.71 66.94
N CYS A 595 9.40 -48.62 67.92
CA CYS A 595 9.02 -50.01 67.71
C CYS A 595 7.62 -50.32 68.28
N ASN A 596 6.97 -51.35 67.76
CA ASN A 596 5.69 -51.91 68.21
C ASN A 596 4.49 -50.93 68.12
N ILE A 597 4.37 -50.16 67.04
CA ILE A 597 3.20 -49.30 66.83
C ILE A 597 2.03 -50.15 66.35
N LEU A 598 0.98 -50.24 67.17
CA LEU A 598 -0.27 -50.90 66.80
C LEU A 598 -1.06 -49.99 65.84
N VAL A 599 -1.33 -50.45 64.63
CA VAL A 599 -2.16 -49.74 63.65
C VAL A 599 -3.48 -50.49 63.45
N PRO A 600 -4.56 -50.12 64.17
CA PRO A 600 -5.83 -50.86 64.18
C PRO A 600 -6.51 -50.91 62.81
N SER A 601 -6.29 -49.90 61.96
CA SER A 601 -6.87 -49.83 60.60
C SER A 601 -6.37 -50.91 59.65
N VAL A 602 -5.20 -51.51 59.93
CA VAL A 602 -4.57 -52.55 59.11
C VAL A 602 -4.44 -53.87 59.89
N GLY A 603 -4.66 -53.85 61.22
CA GLY A 603 -4.55 -55.03 62.08
C GLY A 603 -3.12 -55.55 62.24
N LYS A 604 -2.12 -54.67 62.07
CA LYS A 604 -0.69 -55.02 62.06
C LYS A 604 0.10 -54.17 63.06
N ILE A 605 1.23 -54.72 63.49
CA ILE A 605 2.25 -54.04 64.29
C ILE A 605 3.38 -53.60 63.36
N VAL A 606 3.77 -52.33 63.44
CA VAL A 606 4.73 -51.72 62.53
C VAL A 606 5.84 -51.04 63.34
N ASP A 607 7.08 -51.19 62.86
CA ASP A 607 8.24 -50.47 63.35
C ASP A 607 8.53 -49.29 62.41
N LEU A 608 8.76 -48.10 62.98
CA LEU A 608 8.99 -46.86 62.26
C LEU A 608 10.43 -46.40 62.47
N TYR A 609 11.15 -46.21 61.37
CA TYR A 609 12.54 -45.75 61.38
C TYR A 609 12.67 -44.45 60.59
N ILE A 610 13.33 -43.46 61.17
CA ILE A 610 13.46 -42.12 60.60
C ILE A 610 14.94 -41.76 60.58
N HIS A 611 15.49 -41.57 59.39
CA HIS A 611 16.93 -41.40 59.17
C HIS A 611 17.20 -40.07 58.44
N PRO A 612 18.09 -39.21 58.95
CA PRO A 612 18.52 -38.03 58.21
C PRO A 612 19.37 -38.45 57.00
N ILE A 613 19.07 -37.89 55.83
CA ILE A 613 19.83 -38.13 54.60
C ILE A 613 20.90 -37.04 54.49
N PRO A 614 22.20 -37.38 54.50
CA PRO A 614 23.27 -36.39 54.47
C PRO A 614 23.32 -35.70 53.09
N GLY A 615 23.06 -34.39 53.06
CA GLY A 615 23.20 -33.54 51.88
C GLY A 615 24.59 -32.88 51.76
N LYS A 616 24.96 -32.44 50.56
CA LYS A 616 26.14 -31.56 50.35
C LYS A 616 25.80 -30.12 50.76
N LYS A 617 26.81 -29.30 51.13
CA LYS A 617 26.62 -27.87 51.47
C LYS A 617 25.81 -27.15 50.38
N GLY A 618 24.64 -26.61 50.75
CA GLY A 618 23.72 -25.90 49.85
C GLY A 618 22.54 -26.74 49.33
N GLN A 619 22.42 -28.01 49.71
CA GLN A 619 21.23 -28.82 49.45
C GLN A 619 20.28 -28.81 50.66
N GLU A 620 18.97 -28.82 50.40
CA GLU A 620 17.96 -28.92 51.44
C GLU A 620 18.15 -30.23 52.23
N PRO A 621 18.10 -30.19 53.57
CA PRO A 621 18.21 -31.40 54.38
C PRO A 621 16.95 -32.25 54.17
N LEU A 622 17.14 -33.55 54.00
CA LEU A 622 16.07 -34.52 53.76
C LEU A 622 16.06 -35.58 54.85
N VAL A 623 14.90 -36.15 55.11
CA VAL A 623 14.73 -37.27 56.05
C VAL A 623 14.02 -38.42 55.33
N GLY A 624 14.54 -39.63 55.49
CA GLY A 624 13.93 -40.86 54.99
C GLY A 624 13.15 -41.57 56.10
N VAL A 625 11.84 -41.71 55.90
CA VAL A 625 10.91 -42.39 56.80
C VAL A 625 10.62 -43.80 56.27
N MET A 626 10.93 -44.84 57.04
CA MET A 626 10.73 -46.25 56.66
C MET A 626 9.74 -46.93 57.61
N LEU A 627 8.77 -47.65 57.06
CA LEU A 627 7.80 -48.45 57.80
C LEU A 627 8.02 -49.94 57.51
N GLN A 628 8.36 -50.71 58.54
CA GLN A 628 8.58 -52.15 58.44
C GLN A 628 7.51 -52.92 59.22
N GLU A 629 6.81 -53.83 58.54
CA GLU A 629 5.83 -54.70 59.19
C GLU A 629 6.54 -55.80 59.98
N ASN A 630 6.23 -55.92 61.27
CA ASN A 630 6.83 -56.92 62.12
C ASN A 630 6.03 -58.23 62.03
N LYS A 631 6.56 -59.22 61.30
CA LYS A 631 6.01 -60.58 61.22
C LYS A 631 6.60 -61.49 62.30
N ALA A 632 6.49 -61.12 63.58
CA ALA A 632 6.77 -62.03 64.69
C ALA A 632 6.16 -61.55 66.01
N ALA A 633 5.02 -62.13 66.41
CA ALA A 633 4.64 -62.27 67.82
C ALA A 633 3.56 -63.36 68.02
N GLU A 634 3.92 -64.62 67.84
CA GLU A 634 3.38 -65.70 68.67
C GLU A 634 4.53 -66.35 69.46
N LYS A 635 4.44 -66.25 70.79
CA LYS A 635 5.15 -66.96 71.88
C LYS A 635 6.64 -66.69 72.17
N GLY A 636 6.90 -66.19 73.39
CA GLY A 636 7.85 -66.81 74.35
C GLY A 636 9.19 -66.12 74.67
N ASP A 637 9.32 -65.70 75.95
CA ASP A 637 10.51 -65.55 76.82
C ASP A 637 11.67 -64.54 76.57
N LEU A 638 11.73 -63.55 77.49
CA LEU A 638 12.86 -62.99 78.28
C LEU A 638 14.29 -62.90 77.68
N LYS A 639 14.79 -61.65 77.49
CA LYS A 639 15.84 -60.98 78.30
C LYS A 639 16.35 -59.65 77.70
N SER A 640 16.51 -58.64 78.58
CA SER A 640 17.37 -57.41 78.52
C SER A 640 17.19 -56.47 77.31
N GLU A 641 16.97 -55.15 77.41
CA GLU A 641 17.49 -54.10 78.31
C GLU A 641 16.43 -53.01 78.62
N LYS A 642 16.73 -52.12 79.57
CA LYS A 642 15.81 -51.18 80.26
C LYS A 642 14.89 -50.34 79.35
N PRO A 643 13.57 -50.26 79.64
CA PRO A 643 12.76 -49.13 79.21
C PRO A 643 13.07 -47.91 80.09
N CYS A 644 13.39 -46.77 79.47
CA CYS A 644 13.36 -45.48 80.16
C CYS A 644 11.91 -45.15 80.51
N THR A 645 11.49 -45.43 81.74
CA THR A 645 10.30 -44.83 82.35
C THR A 645 10.56 -43.34 82.57
N TYR A 646 9.91 -42.51 81.75
CA TYR A 646 9.91 -41.05 81.82
C TYR A 646 8.97 -40.63 82.97
N ASP A 647 9.51 -39.99 84.00
CA ASP A 647 8.76 -39.53 85.18
C ASP A 647 8.25 -38.09 84.92
N LEU A 648 6.92 -37.91 84.88
CA LEU A 648 6.24 -36.78 84.22
C LEU A 648 5.93 -35.58 85.13
N SER A 649 6.24 -35.65 86.43
CA SER A 649 5.63 -34.73 87.41
C SER A 649 6.51 -33.57 87.87
N THR A 650 7.83 -33.76 88.01
CA THR A 650 8.74 -32.74 88.57
C THR A 650 9.35 -31.83 87.51
N GLU A 651 9.59 -32.34 86.30
CA GLU A 651 10.08 -31.53 85.17
C GLU A 651 8.96 -30.68 84.55
N ALA A 652 7.70 -31.10 84.70
CA ALA A 652 6.53 -30.36 84.20
C ALA A 652 6.28 -29.05 84.96
N GLU A 653 6.54 -29.00 86.27
CA GLU A 653 6.38 -27.78 87.08
C GLU A 653 7.46 -26.73 86.78
N GLN A 654 8.71 -27.16 86.55
CA GLN A 654 9.78 -26.27 86.07
C GLN A 654 9.51 -25.78 84.65
N ARG A 655 9.03 -26.66 83.76
CA ARG A 655 8.67 -26.32 82.38
C ARG A 655 7.48 -25.35 82.31
N LEU A 656 6.52 -25.46 83.23
CA LEU A 656 5.40 -24.52 83.34
C LEU A 656 5.87 -23.11 83.66
N LYS A 657 6.84 -22.99 84.57
CA LYS A 657 7.36 -21.69 85.02
C LYS A 657 8.23 -21.00 83.95
N ASP A 658 9.04 -21.78 83.24
CA ASP A 658 9.84 -21.28 82.11
C ASP A 658 8.95 -20.90 80.92
N LEU A 659 7.90 -21.71 80.65
CA LEU A 659 6.90 -21.39 79.62
C LEU A 659 6.08 -20.15 79.95
N GLU A 660 5.74 -19.90 81.22
CA GLU A 660 5.05 -18.68 81.64
C GLU A 660 5.90 -17.43 81.39
N GLN A 661 7.20 -17.49 81.68
CA GLN A 661 8.13 -16.37 81.41
C GLN A 661 8.36 -16.15 79.90
N GLU A 662 8.50 -17.22 79.13
CA GLU A 662 8.62 -17.15 77.67
C GLU A 662 7.33 -16.63 77.03
N LEU A 663 6.17 -17.01 77.56
CA LEU A 663 4.86 -16.53 77.09
C LEU A 663 4.64 -15.05 77.42
N GLN A 664 5.13 -14.57 78.57
CA GLN A 664 5.11 -13.15 78.93
C GLN A 664 6.01 -12.32 77.99
N PHE A 665 7.25 -12.77 77.76
CA PHE A 665 8.20 -12.10 76.87
C PHE A 665 7.73 -12.07 75.41
N THR A 666 7.17 -13.19 74.94
CA THR A 666 6.60 -13.25 73.58
C THR A 666 5.40 -12.32 73.44
N ARG A 667 4.53 -12.20 74.45
CA ARG A 667 3.41 -11.25 74.43
C ARG A 667 3.86 -9.79 74.30
N GLU A 668 4.87 -9.39 75.06
CA GLU A 668 5.41 -8.02 75.00
C GLU A 668 6.04 -7.72 73.64
N ASN A 669 6.81 -8.66 73.07
CA ASN A 669 7.33 -8.52 71.72
C ASN A 669 6.23 -8.50 70.66
N LEU A 670 5.21 -9.35 70.79
CA LEU A 670 4.10 -9.41 69.85
C LEU A 670 3.34 -8.08 69.87
N GLN A 671 3.17 -7.48 71.04
CA GLN A 671 2.52 -6.18 71.18
C GLN A 671 3.35 -5.05 70.55
N ALA A 672 4.68 -5.04 70.75
CA ALA A 672 5.55 -4.09 70.06
C ALA A 672 5.50 -4.26 68.52
N THR A 673 5.49 -5.50 68.01
CA THR A 673 5.36 -5.75 66.57
C THR A 673 4.00 -5.38 66.01
N ILE A 674 2.93 -5.48 66.82
CA ILE A 674 1.60 -5.03 66.42
C ILE A 674 1.60 -3.51 66.27
N GLU A 675 2.17 -2.77 67.22
CA GLU A 675 2.27 -1.30 67.14
C GLU A 675 3.13 -0.84 65.93
N GLU A 676 4.23 -1.53 65.63
CA GLU A 676 5.03 -1.28 64.41
C GLU A 676 4.25 -1.63 63.12
N LEU A 677 3.47 -2.71 63.12
CA LEU A 677 2.61 -3.06 61.98
C LEU A 677 1.46 -2.08 61.79
N GLU A 678 0.85 -1.60 62.87
CA GLU A 678 -0.22 -0.60 62.81
C GLU A 678 0.29 0.72 62.24
N THR A 679 1.45 1.20 62.71
CA THR A 679 2.09 2.41 62.17
C THR A 679 2.50 2.26 60.71
N ALA A 680 3.10 1.14 60.31
CA ALA A 680 3.40 0.87 58.90
C ALA A 680 2.13 0.78 58.04
N ASN A 681 1.03 0.26 58.59
CA ASN A 681 -0.24 0.18 57.88
C ASN A 681 -0.90 1.55 57.70
N GLU A 682 -0.79 2.44 58.70
CA GLU A 682 -1.23 3.83 58.58
C GLU A 682 -0.42 4.61 57.52
N GLU A 683 0.91 4.46 57.49
CA GLU A 683 1.75 5.06 56.45
C GLU A 683 1.42 4.50 55.06
N LEU A 684 1.22 3.17 54.94
CA LEU A 684 0.79 2.55 53.69
C LEU A 684 -0.58 3.07 53.26
N GLN A 685 -1.52 3.25 54.19
CA GLN A 685 -2.83 3.80 53.85
C GLN A 685 -2.73 5.24 53.37
N ALA A 686 -1.92 6.08 54.03
CA ALA A 686 -1.69 7.46 53.63
C ALA A 686 -1.04 7.56 52.23
N THR A 687 -0.03 6.74 51.93
CA THR A 687 0.59 6.72 50.60
C THR A 687 -0.37 6.21 49.52
N ASN A 688 -1.28 5.30 49.87
CA ASN A 688 -2.30 4.82 48.94
C ASN A 688 -3.35 5.89 48.64
N GLU A 689 -3.75 6.69 49.64
CA GLU A 689 -4.63 7.84 49.44
C GLU A 689 -3.98 8.92 48.56
N GLU A 690 -2.68 9.19 48.75
CA GLU A 690 -1.94 10.13 47.91
C GLU A 690 -1.77 9.63 46.46
N LEU A 691 -1.53 8.32 46.28
CA LEU A 691 -1.49 7.70 44.95
C LEU A 691 -2.86 7.74 44.25
N LEU A 692 -3.95 7.51 44.99
CA LEU A 692 -5.30 7.62 44.44
C LEU A 692 -5.61 9.05 44.01
N ALA A 693 -5.24 10.05 44.81
CA ALA A 693 -5.39 11.47 44.46
C ALA A 693 -4.57 11.84 43.21
N SER A 694 -3.32 11.40 43.11
CA SER A 694 -2.48 11.62 41.93
C SER A 694 -3.05 10.94 40.68
N ASN A 695 -3.66 9.76 40.84
CA ASN A 695 -4.29 9.04 39.76
C ASN A 695 -5.58 9.75 39.27
N GLU A 696 -6.39 10.30 40.17
CA GLU A 696 -7.55 11.13 39.81
C GLU A 696 -7.12 12.40 39.04
N GLU A 697 -6.03 13.05 39.45
CA GLU A 697 -5.50 14.23 38.75
C GLU A 697 -4.97 13.86 37.34
N LEU A 698 -4.26 12.74 37.21
CA LEU A 698 -3.84 12.22 35.89
C LEU A 698 -5.03 11.83 35.02
N GLN A 699 -6.07 11.25 35.59
CA GLN A 699 -7.28 10.92 34.85
C GLN A 699 -7.97 12.20 34.34
N SER A 700 -8.06 13.24 35.17
CA SER A 700 -8.62 14.53 34.79
C SER A 700 -7.83 15.19 33.64
N THR A 701 -6.50 15.18 33.69
CA THR A 701 -5.68 15.74 32.59
C THR A 701 -5.81 14.93 31.28
N ASN A 702 -5.98 13.61 31.38
CA ASN A 702 -6.26 12.78 30.21
C ASN A 702 -7.63 13.09 29.59
N GLU A 703 -8.67 13.32 30.40
CA GLU A 703 -9.99 13.71 29.92
C GLU A 703 -9.94 15.06 29.19
N GLU A 704 -9.15 16.03 29.70
CA GLU A 704 -8.97 17.35 29.07
C GLU A 704 -8.18 17.27 27.74
N LEU A 705 -7.14 16.43 27.68
CA LEU A 705 -6.43 16.12 26.43
C LEU A 705 -7.31 15.40 25.40
N GLN A 706 -8.19 14.52 25.86
CA GLN A 706 -9.11 13.83 24.98
C GLN A 706 -10.15 14.80 24.39
N SER A 707 -10.67 15.72 25.21
CA SER A 707 -11.59 16.77 24.77
C SER A 707 -10.97 17.71 23.73
N THR A 708 -9.73 18.18 23.95
CA THR A 708 -9.03 19.05 22.98
C THR A 708 -8.71 18.33 21.67
N ASN A 709 -8.40 17.04 21.72
CA ASN A 709 -8.25 16.22 20.52
C ASN A 709 -9.56 16.08 19.74
N GLU A 710 -10.69 15.91 20.41
CA GLU A 710 -12.00 15.85 19.77
C GLU A 710 -12.37 17.17 19.08
N GLU A 711 -12.08 18.32 19.68
CA GLU A 711 -12.25 19.62 19.03
C GLU A 711 -11.37 19.77 17.79
N LEU A 712 -10.10 19.40 17.86
CA LEU A 712 -9.18 19.47 16.72
C LEU A 712 -9.60 18.55 15.57
N LEU A 713 -10.05 17.33 15.87
CA LEU A 713 -10.58 16.42 14.86
C LEU A 713 -11.82 16.99 14.18
N THR A 714 -12.69 17.65 14.94
CA THR A 714 -13.90 18.29 14.42
C THR A 714 -13.54 19.44 13.46
N VAL A 715 -12.64 20.34 13.86
CA VAL A 715 -12.19 21.46 13.02
C VAL A 715 -11.51 20.96 11.75
N ASN A 716 -10.68 19.92 11.87
CA ASN A 716 -10.01 19.33 10.71
C ASN A 716 -11.02 18.68 9.75
N SER A 717 -12.08 18.04 10.28
CA SER A 717 -13.17 17.51 9.45
C SER A 717 -13.92 18.61 8.68
N GLU A 718 -14.14 19.77 9.30
CA GLU A 718 -14.79 20.92 8.67
C GLU A 718 -13.92 21.53 7.56
N TYR A 719 -12.61 21.66 7.78
CA TYR A 719 -11.68 22.09 6.72
C TYR A 719 -11.64 21.12 5.55
N ASN A 720 -11.61 19.81 5.81
CA ASN A 720 -11.64 18.82 4.75
C ASN A 720 -12.95 18.89 3.95
N ALA A 721 -14.09 19.12 4.62
CA ALA A 721 -15.37 19.33 3.94
C ALA A 721 -15.35 20.56 3.02
N ARG A 722 -14.80 21.71 3.50
CA ARG A 722 -14.63 22.93 2.68
C ARG A 722 -13.73 22.71 1.46
N ILE A 723 -12.66 21.94 1.61
CA ILE A 723 -11.75 21.61 0.49
C ILE A 723 -12.48 20.74 -0.55
N ILE A 724 -13.27 19.76 -0.11
CA ILE A 724 -14.07 18.92 -1.00
C ILE A 724 -15.07 19.78 -1.77
N GLU A 725 -15.82 20.65 -1.09
CA GLU A 725 -16.81 21.55 -1.70
C GLU A 725 -16.17 22.46 -2.76
N LEU A 726 -15.01 23.06 -2.46
CA LEU A 726 -14.27 23.88 -3.43
C LEU A 726 -13.77 23.07 -4.63
N THR A 727 -13.36 21.82 -4.41
CA THR A 727 -12.88 20.93 -5.47
C THR A 727 -14.04 20.50 -6.38
N GLU A 728 -15.21 20.22 -5.81
CA GLU A 728 -16.44 19.93 -6.56
C GLU A 728 -16.84 21.14 -7.41
N LEU A 729 -16.91 22.35 -6.83
CA LEU A 729 -17.20 23.57 -7.58
C LEU A 729 -16.19 23.83 -8.71
N HIS A 730 -14.90 23.57 -8.48
CA HIS A 730 -13.87 23.70 -9.50
C HIS A 730 -14.06 22.69 -10.65
N ASN A 731 -14.34 21.43 -10.31
CA ASN A 731 -14.62 20.38 -11.29
C ASN A 731 -15.90 20.68 -12.07
N ASP A 732 -16.94 21.21 -11.42
CA ASP A 732 -18.18 21.62 -12.08
C ASP A 732 -17.94 22.73 -13.08
N ILE A 733 -17.13 23.75 -12.73
CA ILE A 733 -16.72 24.80 -13.67
C ILE A 733 -15.97 24.20 -14.86
N SER A 734 -15.00 23.33 -14.62
CA SER A 734 -14.22 22.66 -15.69
C SER A 734 -15.13 21.83 -16.61
N ASN A 735 -16.06 21.07 -16.03
CA ASN A 735 -17.04 20.28 -16.77
C ASN A 735 -17.98 21.15 -17.60
N LEU A 736 -18.49 22.27 -17.04
CA LEU A 736 -19.33 23.22 -17.77
C LEU A 736 -18.59 23.85 -18.97
N LEU A 737 -17.31 24.21 -18.79
CA LEU A 737 -16.48 24.72 -19.88
C LEU A 737 -16.28 23.68 -20.99
N ASN A 738 -16.09 22.42 -20.62
CA ASN A 738 -15.98 21.32 -21.59
C ASN A 738 -17.31 21.05 -22.33
N LEU A 739 -18.45 21.14 -21.63
CA LEU A 739 -19.77 20.91 -22.21
C LEU A 739 -20.20 21.99 -23.21
N THR A 740 -19.84 23.26 -22.97
CA THR A 740 -20.26 24.36 -23.86
C THR A 740 -19.67 24.31 -25.27
N ARG A 741 -18.66 23.46 -25.55
CA ARG A 741 -17.99 23.29 -26.87
C ARG A 741 -17.55 24.59 -27.58
N LYS A 742 -17.55 25.72 -26.87
CA LYS A 742 -17.07 27.02 -27.32
C LYS A 742 -15.65 27.21 -26.87
N GLY A 743 -14.82 27.84 -27.70
CA GLY A 743 -13.49 28.27 -27.27
C GLY A 743 -13.65 29.47 -26.34
N LEU A 744 -13.34 29.33 -25.06
CA LEU A 744 -13.41 30.39 -24.07
C LEU A 744 -12.01 30.65 -23.52
N LEU A 745 -11.65 31.90 -23.37
CA LEU A 745 -10.36 32.33 -22.81
C LEU A 745 -10.62 33.51 -21.89
N LEU A 746 -10.23 33.37 -20.63
CA LEU A 746 -10.32 34.42 -19.62
C LEU A 746 -8.92 34.93 -19.31
N LEU A 747 -8.74 36.23 -19.48
CA LEU A 747 -7.50 36.94 -19.22
C LEU A 747 -7.68 37.87 -18.03
N ASP A 748 -6.61 38.13 -17.29
CA ASP A 748 -6.57 39.14 -16.24
C ASP A 748 -6.26 40.56 -16.78
N GLU A 749 -5.99 41.50 -15.88
CA GLU A 749 -5.62 42.89 -16.23
C GLU A 749 -4.29 42.98 -17.01
N ASN A 750 -3.36 42.06 -16.75
CA ASN A 750 -2.03 41.99 -17.37
C ASN A 750 -2.00 41.13 -18.64
N LEU A 751 -3.17 40.70 -19.13
CA LEU A 751 -3.33 39.79 -20.27
C LEU A 751 -2.76 38.38 -20.01
N GLU A 752 -2.66 37.97 -18.76
CA GLU A 752 -2.28 36.61 -18.36
C GLU A 752 -3.49 35.67 -18.38
N ILE A 753 -3.26 34.44 -18.82
CA ILE A 753 -4.31 33.43 -18.94
C ILE A 753 -4.73 32.96 -17.54
N ARG A 754 -5.98 33.18 -17.16
CA ARG A 754 -6.54 32.65 -15.89
C ARG A 754 -7.22 31.31 -16.08
N LEU A 755 -7.90 31.14 -17.21
CA LEU A 755 -8.75 30.00 -17.48
C LEU A 755 -9.02 29.92 -18.98
N PHE A 756 -9.05 28.70 -19.53
CA PHE A 756 -9.36 28.49 -20.93
C PHE A 756 -10.15 27.18 -21.10
N SER A 757 -10.94 27.06 -22.16
CA SER A 757 -11.63 25.82 -22.51
C SER A 757 -10.85 25.06 -23.59
N PRO A 758 -10.86 23.70 -23.62
CA PRO A 758 -10.05 22.94 -24.57
C PRO A 758 -10.24 23.30 -26.06
N PRO A 759 -11.44 23.67 -26.55
CA PRO A 759 -11.61 24.10 -27.95
C PRO A 759 -10.77 25.33 -28.34
N ILE A 760 -10.44 26.22 -27.40
CA ILE A 760 -9.61 27.40 -27.71
C ILE A 760 -8.14 27.05 -27.95
N ALA A 761 -7.68 25.90 -27.44
CA ALA A 761 -6.31 25.43 -27.63
C ALA A 761 -5.99 25.20 -29.11
N ASN A 762 -6.97 24.85 -29.93
CA ASN A 762 -6.79 24.70 -31.38
C ASN A 762 -6.59 26.06 -32.08
N ILE A 763 -7.17 27.14 -31.54
CA ILE A 763 -7.10 28.49 -32.12
C ILE A 763 -5.83 29.22 -31.67
N PHE A 764 -5.49 29.13 -30.38
CA PHE A 764 -4.35 29.83 -29.77
C PHE A 764 -3.16 28.93 -29.41
N LYS A 765 -3.14 27.63 -29.77
CA LYS A 765 -2.04 26.69 -29.46
C LYS A 765 -1.58 26.73 -27.99
N ILE A 766 -2.54 26.82 -27.07
CA ILE A 766 -2.33 26.94 -25.62
C ILE A 766 -2.23 25.55 -24.99
N LEU A 767 -1.33 25.37 -24.02
CA LEU A 767 -1.21 24.17 -23.18
C LEU A 767 -1.68 24.46 -21.74
N ASP A 768 -2.01 23.43 -20.95
CA ASP A 768 -2.42 23.59 -19.54
C ASP A 768 -1.35 24.27 -18.68
N SER A 769 -0.07 24.14 -19.05
CA SER A 769 1.05 24.81 -18.38
C SER A 769 1.17 26.32 -18.67
N ASP A 770 0.42 26.85 -19.65
CA ASP A 770 0.46 28.27 -20.02
C ASP A 770 -0.53 29.13 -19.21
N VAL A 771 -1.26 28.55 -18.24
CA VAL A 771 -2.05 29.31 -17.26
C VAL A 771 -1.09 30.16 -16.41
N GLY A 772 -1.36 31.46 -16.31
CA GLY A 772 -0.46 32.47 -15.70
C GLY A 772 0.54 33.08 -16.69
N ARG A 773 0.54 32.67 -17.96
CA ARG A 773 1.40 33.27 -19.00
C ARG A 773 0.64 34.34 -19.79
N SER A 774 1.34 35.39 -20.22
CA SER A 774 0.76 36.44 -21.06
C SER A 774 0.40 35.94 -22.47
N ILE A 775 -0.82 36.24 -22.93
CA ILE A 775 -1.35 35.85 -24.25
C ILE A 775 -0.54 36.43 -25.42
N THR A 776 0.23 37.51 -25.20
CA THR A 776 1.04 38.12 -26.27
C THR A 776 2.18 37.23 -26.75
N ASN A 777 2.60 36.27 -25.93
CA ASN A 777 3.68 35.34 -26.24
C ASN A 777 3.20 34.06 -26.95
N ILE A 778 1.90 34.00 -27.27
CA ILE A 778 1.21 32.80 -27.75
C ILE A 778 0.75 33.03 -29.19
N THR A 779 1.03 32.06 -30.07
CA THR A 779 0.71 32.15 -31.50
C THR A 779 -0.73 31.73 -31.78
N HIS A 780 -1.42 32.42 -32.69
CA HIS A 780 -2.81 32.12 -33.09
C HIS A 780 -2.92 31.74 -34.58
N SER A 781 -4.01 31.06 -34.93
CA SER A 781 -4.28 30.55 -36.29
C SER A 781 -5.32 31.37 -37.09
N LEU A 782 -5.67 32.59 -36.64
CA LEU A 782 -6.67 33.46 -37.28
C LEU A 782 -6.11 34.21 -38.49
N VAL A 783 -6.91 34.34 -39.55
CA VAL A 783 -6.54 35.02 -40.80
C VAL A 783 -7.12 36.44 -40.82
N GLY A 784 -6.27 37.43 -41.12
CA GLY A 784 -6.69 38.81 -41.40
C GLY A 784 -7.14 39.63 -40.18
N VAL A 785 -6.92 39.15 -38.96
CA VAL A 785 -7.22 39.86 -37.71
C VAL A 785 -6.16 39.55 -36.65
N ASP A 786 -5.61 40.57 -36.00
CA ASP A 786 -4.79 40.40 -34.79
C ASP A 786 -5.69 40.44 -33.54
N PRO A 787 -5.86 39.32 -32.81
CA PRO A 787 -6.68 39.27 -31.61
C PRO A 787 -6.12 40.13 -30.47
N ILE A 788 -4.81 40.40 -30.42
CA ILE A 788 -4.20 41.19 -29.33
C ILE A 788 -4.62 42.66 -29.45
N GLU A 789 -4.64 43.19 -30.67
CA GLU A 789 -5.11 44.56 -30.94
C GLU A 789 -6.58 44.72 -30.57
N ALA A 790 -7.42 43.73 -30.90
CA ALA A 790 -8.83 43.71 -30.53
C ALA A 790 -9.05 43.64 -29.01
N ILE A 791 -8.26 42.85 -28.28
CA ILE A 791 -8.32 42.80 -26.81
C ILE A 791 -7.96 44.16 -26.20
N ARG A 792 -6.90 44.82 -26.69
CA ARG A 792 -6.49 46.15 -26.22
C ARG A 792 -7.55 47.21 -26.51
N GLN A 793 -8.22 47.12 -27.66
CA GLN A 793 -9.33 48.02 -27.99
C GLN A 793 -10.48 47.87 -26.99
N VAL A 794 -10.85 46.64 -26.62
CA VAL A 794 -11.90 46.36 -25.62
C VAL A 794 -11.50 46.83 -24.22
N GLN A 795 -10.25 46.64 -23.81
CA GLN A 795 -9.74 47.17 -22.53
C GLN A 795 -9.85 48.70 -22.46
N ASN A 796 -9.47 49.41 -23.53
CA ASN A 796 -9.48 50.87 -23.56
C ASN A 796 -10.88 51.48 -23.69
N THR A 797 -11.76 50.85 -24.47
CA THR A 797 -13.10 51.39 -24.75
C THR A 797 -14.18 50.85 -23.83
N SER A 798 -13.92 49.73 -23.13
CA SER A 798 -14.92 48.96 -22.36
C SER A 798 -16.16 48.54 -23.16
N ALA A 799 -16.09 48.57 -24.50
CA ALA A 799 -17.16 48.15 -25.39
C ALA A 799 -16.91 46.72 -25.88
N GLU A 800 -17.98 45.98 -26.18
CA GLU A 800 -17.86 44.65 -26.78
C GLU A 800 -17.28 44.71 -28.21
N TYR A 801 -16.46 43.73 -28.56
CA TYR A 801 -15.93 43.57 -29.91
C TYR A 801 -16.41 42.23 -30.50
N VAL A 802 -17.11 42.29 -31.63
CA VAL A 802 -17.71 41.14 -32.30
C VAL A 802 -17.26 41.10 -33.75
N LYS A 803 -16.70 39.97 -34.20
CA LYS A 803 -16.26 39.82 -35.60
C LYS A 803 -16.30 38.36 -36.05
N GLU A 804 -16.70 38.14 -37.30
CA GLU A 804 -16.55 36.84 -37.98
C GLU A 804 -15.10 36.71 -38.46
N VAL A 805 -14.44 35.62 -38.08
CA VAL A 805 -13.03 35.36 -38.38
C VAL A 805 -12.86 33.95 -38.94
N GLN A 806 -11.91 33.78 -39.86
CA GLN A 806 -11.58 32.49 -40.44
C GLN A 806 -10.22 32.02 -39.92
N THR A 807 -10.06 30.72 -39.68
CA THR A 807 -8.75 30.13 -39.37
C THR A 807 -8.02 29.69 -40.63
N ASN A 808 -6.72 29.44 -40.51
CA ASN A 808 -5.88 28.91 -41.59
C ASN A 808 -6.42 27.60 -42.19
N ASP A 809 -7.17 26.82 -41.41
CA ASP A 809 -7.75 25.54 -41.82
C ASP A 809 -9.11 25.70 -42.53
N GLY A 810 -9.53 26.92 -42.83
CA GLY A 810 -10.75 27.25 -43.58
C GLY A 810 -12.03 27.32 -42.74
N LYS A 811 -11.98 27.03 -41.43
CA LYS A 811 -13.14 27.09 -40.52
C LYS A 811 -13.53 28.52 -40.15
N TRP A 812 -14.83 28.74 -39.93
CA TRP A 812 -15.38 30.04 -39.57
C TRP A 812 -15.78 30.08 -38.10
N TYR A 813 -15.35 31.13 -37.40
CA TYR A 813 -15.70 31.38 -36.00
C TYR A 813 -16.29 32.78 -35.83
N LEU A 814 -17.31 32.89 -34.98
CA LEU A 814 -17.74 34.16 -34.42
C LEU A 814 -16.90 34.45 -33.17
N MET A 815 -16.00 35.43 -33.26
CA MET A 815 -15.18 35.91 -32.16
C MET A 815 -15.92 37.03 -31.43
N ARG A 816 -16.09 36.88 -30.11
CA ARG A 816 -16.59 37.92 -29.22
C ARG A 816 -15.63 38.17 -28.07
N ILE A 817 -15.34 39.44 -27.82
CA ILE A 817 -14.43 39.88 -26.75
C ILE A 817 -15.21 40.86 -25.87
N ILE A 818 -15.29 40.57 -24.57
CA ILE A 818 -16.04 41.35 -23.59
C ILE A 818 -15.17 41.70 -22.37
N PRO A 819 -15.35 42.88 -21.76
CA PRO A 819 -14.65 43.22 -20.53
C PRO A 819 -15.25 42.43 -19.34
N TYR A 820 -14.37 41.87 -18.51
CA TYR A 820 -14.74 41.14 -17.29
C TYR A 820 -14.49 42.02 -16.06
N ARG A 821 -15.53 42.20 -15.23
CA ARG A 821 -15.51 43.06 -14.04
C ARG A 821 -15.89 42.25 -12.80
N VAL A 822 -15.16 42.42 -11.72
CA VAL A 822 -15.48 41.82 -10.42
C VAL A 822 -15.93 42.95 -9.51
N GLY A 823 -17.24 43.06 -9.27
CA GLY A 823 -17.85 44.17 -8.53
C GLY A 823 -18.14 45.41 -9.38
N PRO A 824 -18.79 46.43 -8.80
CA PRO A 824 -19.39 47.53 -9.55
C PRO A 824 -18.39 48.49 -10.22
N ASN A 825 -17.11 48.51 -9.84
CA ASN A 825 -16.13 49.48 -10.37
C ASN A 825 -14.68 48.98 -10.54
N THR A 826 -14.42 47.68 -10.43
CA THR A 826 -13.08 47.09 -10.59
C THR A 826 -13.03 46.23 -11.85
N PHE A 827 -12.38 46.75 -12.89
CA PHE A 827 -12.00 45.98 -14.07
C PHE A 827 -11.09 44.85 -13.60
N SER A 828 -11.36 43.61 -14.00
CA SER A 828 -10.60 42.44 -13.52
C SER A 828 -9.99 41.62 -14.66
N GLY A 829 -10.32 41.96 -15.92
CA GLY A 829 -9.73 41.32 -17.10
C GLY A 829 -10.63 41.32 -18.33
N THR A 830 -10.35 40.44 -19.29
CA THR A 830 -11.08 40.33 -20.57
C THR A 830 -11.46 38.88 -20.84
N ALA A 831 -12.69 38.63 -21.26
CA ALA A 831 -13.16 37.32 -21.67
C ALA A 831 -13.34 37.26 -23.19
N LEU A 832 -12.81 36.21 -23.81
CA LEU A 832 -12.96 35.91 -25.23
C LEU A 832 -13.80 34.65 -25.40
N SER A 833 -14.68 34.66 -26.40
CA SER A 833 -15.44 33.49 -26.81
C SER A 833 -15.43 33.32 -28.32
N PHE A 834 -15.24 32.08 -28.76
CA PHE A 834 -15.23 31.64 -30.15
C PHE A 834 -16.31 30.60 -30.32
N SER A 835 -17.30 30.91 -31.16
CA SER A 835 -18.37 29.98 -31.52
C SER A 835 -18.18 29.56 -32.97
N ASP A 836 -18.12 28.25 -33.23
CA ASP A 836 -18.02 27.72 -34.59
C ASP A 836 -19.31 28.05 -35.36
N ILE A 837 -19.17 28.70 -36.52
CA ILE A 837 -20.27 29.05 -37.43
C ILE A 837 -20.06 28.44 -38.83
N THR A 838 -19.16 27.46 -38.94
CA THR A 838 -18.80 26.82 -40.22
C THR A 838 -20.02 26.20 -40.88
N GLU A 839 -20.80 25.39 -40.16
CA GLU A 839 -22.02 24.76 -40.68
C GLU A 839 -23.06 25.79 -41.15
N VAL A 840 -23.16 26.92 -40.46
CA VAL A 840 -24.08 28.02 -40.83
C VAL A 840 -23.62 28.65 -42.15
N LYS A 841 -22.32 28.94 -42.31
CA LYS A 841 -21.76 29.50 -43.55
C LYS A 841 -21.86 28.52 -44.72
N GLU A 842 -21.62 27.23 -44.48
CA GLU A 842 -21.77 26.18 -45.49
C GLU A 842 -23.23 26.04 -45.92
N ALA A 843 -24.18 26.03 -44.99
CA ALA A 843 -25.61 25.98 -45.29
C ALA A 843 -26.09 27.22 -46.07
N GLU A 844 -25.66 28.43 -45.67
CA GLU A 844 -25.95 29.65 -46.42
C GLU A 844 -25.42 29.58 -47.87
N SER A 845 -24.19 29.07 -48.05
CA SER A 845 -23.60 28.92 -49.38
C SER A 845 -24.36 27.89 -50.23
N HIS A 846 -24.76 26.77 -49.64
CA HIS A 846 -25.46 25.68 -50.32
C HIS A 846 -26.89 26.09 -50.70
N VAL A 847 -27.60 26.82 -49.82
CA VAL A 847 -28.93 27.38 -50.14
C VAL A 847 -28.83 28.34 -51.32
N ARG A 848 -27.83 29.22 -51.31
CA ARG A 848 -27.60 30.20 -52.39
C ARG A 848 -27.27 29.52 -53.72
N GLU A 849 -26.45 28.47 -53.69
CA GLU A 849 -26.14 27.68 -54.89
C GLU A 849 -27.36 26.92 -55.41
N TRP A 850 -28.16 26.34 -54.52
CA TRP A 850 -29.36 25.59 -54.90
C TRP A 850 -30.45 26.50 -55.48
N GLU A 851 -30.65 27.69 -54.92
CA GLU A 851 -31.56 28.72 -55.44
C GLU A 851 -31.14 29.17 -56.85
N GLN A 852 -29.84 29.42 -57.07
CA GLN A 852 -29.31 29.74 -58.40
C GLN A 852 -29.51 28.61 -59.41
N ARG A 853 -29.30 27.35 -59.00
CA ARG A 853 -29.53 26.17 -59.85
C ARG A 853 -31.02 25.97 -60.17
N PHE A 854 -31.93 26.20 -59.21
CA PHE A 854 -33.37 26.08 -59.43
C PHE A 854 -33.86 27.07 -60.50
N HIS A 855 -33.50 28.35 -60.38
CA HIS A 855 -33.85 29.36 -61.38
C HIS A 855 -33.30 29.00 -62.76
N ALA A 856 -32.03 28.59 -62.85
CA ALA A 856 -31.42 28.20 -64.12
C ALA A 856 -32.16 27.03 -64.82
N VAL A 857 -32.56 26.00 -64.07
CA VAL A 857 -33.30 24.85 -64.65
C VAL A 857 -34.72 25.24 -65.03
N ALA A 858 -35.41 26.00 -64.19
CA ALA A 858 -36.80 26.38 -64.45
C ALA A 858 -36.92 27.36 -65.63
N ASP A 859 -35.95 28.26 -65.82
CA ASP A 859 -35.91 29.21 -66.93
C ASP A 859 -35.50 28.57 -68.27
N LEU A 860 -34.77 27.45 -68.25
CA LEU A 860 -34.44 26.66 -69.45
C LEU A 860 -35.56 25.69 -69.87
N SER A 861 -36.60 25.51 -69.05
CA SER A 861 -37.72 24.63 -69.34
C SER A 861 -38.61 25.21 -70.45
N PRO A 862 -39.04 24.41 -71.46
CA PRO A 862 -39.94 24.87 -72.52
C PRO A 862 -41.39 25.07 -72.04
N THR A 863 -41.70 24.71 -70.79
CA THR A 863 -43.04 24.84 -70.20
C THR A 863 -43.17 26.15 -69.43
N LEU A 864 -44.35 26.76 -69.44
CA LEU A 864 -44.61 27.98 -68.66
C LEU A 864 -44.84 27.56 -67.19
N ILE A 865 -44.03 28.05 -66.25
CA ILE A 865 -44.09 27.62 -64.84
C ILE A 865 -44.43 28.82 -63.95
N TRP A 866 -45.30 28.61 -62.97
CA TRP A 866 -45.71 29.61 -62.00
C TRP A 866 -45.76 29.03 -60.58
N MET A 867 -45.61 29.91 -59.58
CA MET A 867 -45.71 29.54 -58.17
C MET A 867 -46.54 30.57 -57.40
N SER A 868 -47.37 30.08 -56.47
CA SER A 868 -48.19 30.91 -55.58
C SER A 868 -47.91 30.61 -54.11
N GLY A 869 -48.18 31.63 -53.28
CA GLY A 869 -48.08 31.57 -51.83
C GLY A 869 -49.34 30.98 -51.19
N VAL A 870 -49.46 31.12 -49.88
CA VAL A 870 -50.62 30.64 -49.09
C VAL A 870 -51.87 31.52 -49.23
N ASP A 871 -51.73 32.67 -49.89
CA ASP A 871 -52.72 33.73 -50.06
C ASP A 871 -53.37 33.73 -51.46
N LYS A 872 -53.15 32.68 -52.27
CA LYS A 872 -53.57 32.56 -53.68
C LYS A 872 -52.86 33.55 -54.64
N ALA A 873 -51.91 34.34 -54.16
CA ALA A 873 -51.14 35.26 -54.98
C ALA A 873 -49.98 34.52 -55.66
N CYS A 874 -49.84 34.66 -56.98
CA CYS A 874 -48.65 34.17 -57.69
C CYS A 874 -47.47 35.09 -57.38
N PHE A 875 -46.39 34.53 -56.83
CA PHE A 875 -45.19 35.32 -56.45
C PHE A 875 -44.01 35.11 -57.40
N TRP A 876 -44.07 34.13 -58.31
CA TRP A 876 -42.98 33.84 -59.23
C TRP A 876 -43.45 33.16 -60.51
N PHE A 877 -42.79 33.49 -61.62
CA PHE A 877 -42.98 32.94 -62.97
C PHE A 877 -41.61 32.72 -63.62
N ASN A 878 -41.45 31.64 -64.39
CA ASN A 878 -40.20 31.40 -65.11
C ASN A 878 -40.03 32.32 -66.34
N ALA A 879 -38.81 32.43 -66.84
CA ALA A 879 -38.49 33.25 -68.02
C ALA A 879 -39.35 32.89 -69.24
N THR A 880 -39.64 31.60 -69.45
CA THR A 880 -40.49 31.12 -70.55
C THR A 880 -41.91 31.67 -70.48
N TRP A 881 -42.52 31.78 -69.30
CA TRP A 881 -43.84 32.43 -69.11
C TRP A 881 -43.82 33.90 -69.52
N LEU A 882 -42.82 34.64 -69.04
CA LEU A 882 -42.69 36.07 -69.29
C LEU A 882 -42.41 36.35 -70.78
N GLN A 883 -41.62 35.50 -71.44
CA GLN A 883 -41.40 35.56 -72.89
C GLN A 883 -42.66 35.20 -73.69
N PHE A 884 -43.42 34.20 -73.25
CA PHE A 884 -44.67 33.79 -73.91
C PHE A 884 -45.73 34.89 -73.86
N THR A 885 -45.93 35.51 -72.69
CA THR A 885 -46.94 36.56 -72.48
C THR A 885 -46.45 37.94 -72.95
N GLY A 886 -45.13 38.17 -72.97
CA GLY A 886 -44.52 39.48 -73.26
C GLY A 886 -44.68 40.51 -72.13
N ARG A 887 -45.04 40.06 -70.93
CA ARG A 887 -45.31 40.90 -69.75
C ARG A 887 -44.15 40.81 -68.75
N THR A 888 -43.97 41.85 -67.92
CA THR A 888 -42.94 41.82 -66.88
C THR A 888 -43.41 41.03 -65.66
N ILE A 889 -42.49 40.56 -64.82
CA ILE A 889 -42.86 39.80 -63.63
C ILE A 889 -43.79 40.62 -62.72
N GLU A 890 -43.53 41.92 -62.54
CA GLU A 890 -44.35 42.81 -61.72
C GLU A 890 -45.80 42.93 -62.20
N GLN A 891 -46.04 42.74 -63.50
CA GLN A 891 -47.38 42.76 -64.10
C GLN A 891 -48.12 41.42 -63.95
N GLU A 892 -47.40 40.34 -63.67
CA GLU A 892 -47.96 38.98 -63.50
C GLU A 892 -48.18 38.62 -62.02
N LEU A 893 -47.43 39.24 -61.10
CA LEU A 893 -47.51 38.99 -59.65
C LEU A 893 -48.93 39.19 -59.09
N GLY A 894 -49.22 38.48 -57.99
CA GLY A 894 -50.52 38.51 -57.35
C GLY A 894 -51.59 37.85 -58.21
N SER A 895 -52.59 38.64 -58.59
CA SER A 895 -53.65 38.25 -59.53
C SER A 895 -53.43 38.82 -60.93
N GLY A 896 -52.27 39.43 -61.21
CA GLY A 896 -51.97 40.12 -62.47
C GLY A 896 -52.00 39.20 -63.70
N TRP A 897 -51.67 37.92 -63.53
CA TRP A 897 -51.75 36.90 -64.58
C TRP A 897 -53.16 36.74 -65.19
N LEU A 898 -54.23 37.04 -64.43
CA LEU A 898 -55.61 37.01 -64.94
C LEU A 898 -55.85 38.01 -66.08
N ASP A 899 -55.05 39.07 -66.17
CA ASP A 899 -55.15 40.03 -67.26
C ASP A 899 -54.75 39.43 -68.61
N GLY A 900 -53.86 38.42 -68.59
CA GLY A 900 -53.48 37.64 -69.76
C GLY A 900 -54.56 36.66 -70.20
N VAL A 901 -55.47 36.27 -69.31
CA VAL A 901 -56.56 35.32 -69.60
C VAL A 901 -57.66 36.01 -70.39
N HIS A 902 -58.20 35.32 -71.41
CA HIS A 902 -59.30 35.82 -72.23
C HIS A 902 -60.51 36.20 -71.36
N PRO A 903 -61.16 37.37 -71.57
CA PRO A 903 -62.21 37.88 -70.69
C PRO A 903 -63.34 36.89 -70.36
N ALA A 904 -63.74 36.05 -71.32
CA ALA A 904 -64.77 35.03 -71.14
C ALA A 904 -64.36 33.87 -70.21
N ASP A 905 -63.05 33.63 -70.04
CA ASP A 905 -62.53 32.49 -69.27
C ASP A 905 -62.09 32.91 -67.86
N ARG A 906 -61.95 34.22 -67.57
CA ARG A 906 -61.39 34.76 -66.31
C ARG A 906 -62.15 34.32 -65.06
N GLU A 907 -63.46 34.48 -65.04
CA GLU A 907 -64.29 34.15 -63.86
C GLU A 907 -64.28 32.65 -63.58
N GLY A 908 -64.34 31.83 -64.63
CA GLY A 908 -64.25 30.37 -64.53
C GLY A 908 -62.89 29.90 -64.02
N CYS A 909 -61.80 30.47 -64.53
CA CYS A 909 -60.43 30.13 -64.07
C CYS A 909 -60.23 30.51 -62.61
N LEU A 910 -60.61 31.72 -62.23
CA LEU A 910 -60.43 32.21 -60.86
C LEU A 910 -61.24 31.37 -59.86
N THR A 911 -62.47 31.02 -60.20
CA THR A 911 -63.34 30.19 -59.35
C THR A 911 -62.75 28.79 -59.18
N ALA A 912 -62.38 28.14 -60.29
CA ALA A 912 -61.85 26.78 -60.24
C ALA A 912 -60.47 26.70 -59.55
N TYR A 913 -59.60 27.69 -59.77
CA TYR A 913 -58.34 27.84 -59.02
C TYR A 913 -58.60 28.04 -57.53
N SER A 914 -59.50 28.95 -57.17
CA SER A 914 -59.83 29.26 -55.77
C SER A 914 -60.40 28.06 -55.03
N GLU A 915 -61.32 27.32 -55.65
CA GLU A 915 -61.90 26.12 -55.07
C GLU A 915 -60.87 25.01 -54.88
N ALA A 916 -60.02 24.78 -55.88
CA ALA A 916 -58.97 23.77 -55.79
C ALA A 916 -57.97 24.14 -54.69
N PHE A 917 -57.61 25.42 -54.59
CA PHE A 917 -56.70 25.96 -53.58
C PHE A 917 -57.25 25.80 -52.16
N ASP A 918 -58.52 26.15 -51.94
CA ASP A 918 -59.17 26.01 -50.61
C ASP A 918 -59.29 24.54 -50.19
N LYS A 919 -59.51 23.64 -51.15
CA LYS A 919 -59.56 22.18 -50.92
C LYS A 919 -58.17 21.53 -50.88
N ARG A 920 -57.11 22.26 -51.24
CA ARG A 920 -55.72 21.78 -51.36
C ARG A 920 -55.59 20.56 -52.29
N ASN A 921 -56.37 20.55 -53.38
CA ASN A 921 -56.35 19.48 -54.38
C ASN A 921 -55.60 19.90 -55.64
N PRO A 922 -54.93 18.96 -56.32
CA PRO A 922 -54.46 19.21 -57.68
C PRO A 922 -55.60 19.58 -58.63
N PHE A 923 -55.33 20.42 -59.62
CA PHE A 923 -56.31 20.79 -60.64
C PHE A 923 -55.71 20.77 -62.05
N ILE A 924 -56.61 20.68 -63.03
CA ILE A 924 -56.31 20.88 -64.44
C ILE A 924 -57.29 21.90 -64.98
N LEU A 925 -56.80 22.99 -65.56
CA LEU A 925 -57.62 24.04 -66.17
C LEU A 925 -57.24 24.23 -67.63
N ARG A 926 -58.24 24.47 -68.47
CA ARG A 926 -58.03 24.85 -69.87
C ARG A 926 -58.59 26.22 -70.10
N TYR A 927 -57.77 27.14 -70.56
CA TYR A 927 -58.18 28.51 -70.81
C TYR A 927 -57.35 29.16 -71.90
N ARG A 928 -57.86 30.25 -72.45
CA ARG A 928 -57.14 31.02 -73.45
C ARG A 928 -56.23 32.05 -72.78
N LEU A 929 -54.93 31.91 -73.00
CA LEU A 929 -53.91 32.84 -72.53
C LEU A 929 -53.38 33.68 -73.71
N ARG A 930 -53.26 34.99 -73.49
CA ARG A 930 -52.75 35.93 -74.49
C ARG A 930 -51.24 35.82 -74.61
N ARG A 931 -50.77 35.54 -75.83
CA ARG A 931 -49.35 35.55 -76.18
C ARG A 931 -48.87 36.98 -76.49
N ALA A 932 -47.55 37.21 -76.47
CA ALA A 932 -46.91 38.51 -76.69
C ALA A 932 -47.32 39.22 -78.00
N ASP A 933 -47.67 38.47 -79.05
CA ASP A 933 -48.16 38.98 -80.33
C ASP A 933 -49.67 39.34 -80.33
N GLY A 934 -50.34 39.18 -79.19
CA GLY A 934 -51.76 39.50 -79.00
C GLY A 934 -52.73 38.38 -79.36
N VAL A 935 -52.24 37.25 -79.88
CA VAL A 935 -53.06 36.08 -80.20
C VAL A 935 -53.35 35.27 -78.94
N TYR A 936 -54.59 34.81 -78.78
CA TYR A 936 -54.96 33.91 -77.70
C TYR A 936 -54.63 32.46 -78.06
N ARG A 937 -53.90 31.77 -77.19
CA ARG A 937 -53.55 30.35 -77.30
C ARG A 937 -54.28 29.56 -76.22
N MET A 938 -54.73 28.35 -76.55
CA MET A 938 -55.33 27.45 -75.57
C MET A 938 -54.21 26.80 -74.75
N VAL A 939 -54.18 27.09 -73.45
CA VAL A 939 -53.24 26.49 -72.52
C VAL A 939 -53.94 25.52 -71.60
N GLU A 940 -53.27 24.42 -71.28
CA GLU A 940 -53.66 23.50 -70.22
C GLU A 940 -52.72 23.69 -69.03
N ASP A 941 -53.30 24.14 -67.92
CA ASP A 941 -52.62 24.48 -66.67
C ASP A 941 -52.81 23.37 -65.64
N TYR A 942 -51.71 22.83 -65.16
CA TYR A 942 -51.66 21.83 -64.11
C TYR A 942 -51.19 22.48 -62.82
N GLY A 943 -52.04 22.54 -61.80
CA GLY A 943 -51.67 23.06 -60.48
C GLY A 943 -51.58 21.97 -59.43
N TYR A 944 -50.49 21.95 -58.66
CA TYR A 944 -50.27 21.04 -57.54
C TYR A 944 -49.99 21.78 -56.22
N PRO A 945 -50.61 21.38 -55.10
CA PRO A 945 -50.35 21.96 -53.78
C PRO A 945 -48.96 21.54 -53.28
N ARG A 946 -48.24 22.49 -52.67
CA ARG A 946 -46.93 22.28 -52.05
C ARG A 946 -47.07 22.26 -50.52
N PHE A 947 -46.30 21.40 -49.87
CA PHE A 947 -46.24 21.29 -48.42
C PHE A 947 -44.77 21.29 -47.95
N ASP A 948 -44.51 21.78 -46.74
CA ASP A 948 -43.21 21.60 -46.08
C ASP A 948 -43.05 20.17 -45.53
N LYS A 949 -41.93 19.89 -44.85
CA LYS A 949 -41.65 18.56 -44.30
C LYS A 949 -42.58 18.19 -43.14
N GLU A 950 -43.15 19.20 -42.50
CA GLU A 950 -44.06 19.11 -41.35
C GLU A 950 -45.53 19.01 -41.80
N GLY A 951 -45.82 19.13 -43.10
CA GLY A 951 -47.15 19.02 -43.69
C GLY A 951 -47.94 20.33 -43.73
N ASN A 952 -47.31 21.48 -43.44
CA ASN A 952 -47.94 22.79 -43.60
C ASN A 952 -48.01 23.16 -45.07
N PHE A 953 -49.14 23.74 -45.47
CA PHE A 953 -49.39 24.14 -46.85
C PHE A 953 -48.60 25.41 -47.22
N LEU A 954 -47.87 25.37 -48.34
CA LEU A 954 -46.95 26.42 -48.82
C LEU A 954 -47.46 27.16 -50.07
N GLY A 955 -48.68 26.86 -50.54
CA GLY A 955 -49.22 27.38 -51.80
C GLY A 955 -49.12 26.37 -52.95
N TYR A 956 -49.23 26.84 -54.20
CA TYR A 956 -49.21 25.96 -55.39
C TYR A 956 -47.96 26.16 -56.23
N VAL A 957 -47.60 25.12 -56.98
CA VAL A 957 -46.76 25.23 -58.19
C VAL A 957 -47.60 24.74 -59.35
N GLY A 958 -47.51 25.42 -60.49
CA GLY A 958 -48.20 24.98 -61.68
C GLY A 958 -47.38 25.13 -62.94
N SER A 959 -47.81 24.39 -63.96
CA SER A 959 -47.21 24.38 -65.28
C SER A 959 -48.28 24.45 -66.36
N CYS A 960 -48.10 25.36 -67.30
CA CYS A 960 -48.99 25.53 -68.44
C CYS A 960 -48.31 25.07 -69.72
N ILE A 961 -49.03 24.26 -70.50
CA ILE A 961 -48.61 23.76 -71.80
C ILE A 961 -49.54 24.36 -72.86
N ASP A 962 -48.99 24.94 -73.93
CA ASP A 962 -49.78 25.34 -75.09
C ASP A 962 -50.26 24.09 -75.84
N ILE A 963 -51.58 23.88 -75.86
CA ILE A 963 -52.23 22.75 -76.52
C ILE A 963 -52.99 23.17 -77.79
N THR A 964 -52.80 24.40 -78.26
CA THR A 964 -53.51 24.94 -79.44
C THR A 964 -53.30 24.06 -80.67
N GLU A 965 -52.04 23.75 -81.00
CA GLU A 965 -51.71 22.90 -82.16
C GLU A 965 -52.28 21.48 -82.00
N ARG A 966 -52.28 20.96 -80.77
CA ARG A 966 -52.87 19.64 -80.47
C ARG A 966 -54.37 19.64 -80.73
N ILE A 967 -55.09 20.68 -80.28
CA ILE A 967 -56.54 20.80 -80.53
C ILE A 967 -56.81 20.96 -82.03
N GLU A 968 -56.06 21.80 -82.73
CA GLU A 968 -56.22 21.98 -84.19
C GLU A 968 -55.97 20.67 -84.97
N LEU A 969 -54.99 19.87 -84.54
CA LEU A 969 -54.72 18.55 -85.09
C LEU A 969 -55.84 17.56 -84.77
N GLU A 970 -56.34 17.52 -83.53
CA GLU A 970 -57.47 16.67 -83.13
C GLU A 970 -58.76 17.03 -83.88
N GLU A 971 -59.03 18.32 -84.11
CA GLU A 971 -60.17 18.78 -84.92
C GLU A 971 -60.00 18.44 -86.40
N ARG A 972 -58.79 18.60 -86.97
CA ARG A 972 -58.51 18.13 -88.34
C ARG A 972 -58.69 16.63 -88.47
N CYS A 973 -58.21 15.85 -87.51
CA CYS A 973 -58.41 14.40 -87.49
C CYS A 973 -59.90 14.05 -87.41
N LYS A 974 -60.68 14.69 -86.53
CA LYS A 974 -62.14 14.47 -86.46
C LYS A 974 -62.86 14.85 -87.75
N ILE A 975 -62.48 15.94 -88.41
CA ILE A 975 -63.05 16.34 -89.70
C ILE A 975 -62.66 15.34 -90.81
N LEU A 976 -61.43 14.82 -90.78
CA LEU A 976 -60.97 13.79 -91.72
C LEU A 976 -61.68 12.44 -91.47
N GLU A 977 -61.85 12.03 -90.21
CA GLU A 977 -62.61 10.83 -89.82
C GLU A 977 -64.09 10.94 -90.23
N ALA A 978 -64.72 12.10 -90.01
CA ALA A 978 -66.09 12.36 -90.46
C ALA A 978 -66.22 12.32 -92.00
N LYS A 979 -65.21 12.76 -92.75
CA LYS A 979 -65.18 12.66 -94.22
C LYS A 979 -64.95 11.22 -94.72
N VAL A 980 -64.21 10.40 -93.97
CA VAL A 980 -64.04 8.97 -94.28
C VAL A 980 -65.34 8.20 -94.05
N PHE A 981 -66.14 8.59 -93.05
CA PHE A 981 -67.42 7.95 -92.73
C PHE A 981 -68.56 8.24 -93.74
N GLU A 982 -68.47 9.29 -94.55
CA GLU A 982 -69.45 9.58 -95.62
C GLU A 982 -69.21 8.78 -96.92
N LEU A 983 -68.10 8.02 -97.03
CA LEU A 983 -67.68 7.36 -98.27
C LEU A 983 -67.86 5.83 -98.33
N GLU A 984 -68.49 5.18 -97.35
CA GLU A 984 -68.75 3.73 -97.39
C GLU A 984 -70.22 3.36 -97.16
N PRO A 985 -70.93 2.74 -98.14
CA PRO A 985 -72.12 1.97 -97.88
C PRO A 985 -71.78 0.48 -97.67
N GLU A 986 -72.28 -0.03 -96.54
CA GLU A 986 -72.65 -1.41 -96.22
C GLU A 986 -71.80 -2.58 -96.77
N THR A 987 -71.10 -3.27 -95.88
CA THR A 987 -71.23 -4.74 -95.84
C THR A 987 -71.04 -5.29 -94.42
N VAL A 988 -72.11 -5.86 -93.91
CA VAL A 988 -72.23 -6.61 -92.65
C VAL A 988 -71.63 -8.01 -92.82
N LEU A 989 -70.85 -8.51 -91.84
CA LEU A 989 -71.00 -9.85 -91.23
C LEU A 989 -69.95 -10.17 -90.15
N SER A 990 -70.42 -10.18 -88.90
CA SER A 990 -70.35 -11.24 -87.86
C SER A 990 -68.99 -11.82 -87.38
N PRO A 991 -68.83 -12.07 -86.06
CA PRO A 991 -67.53 -12.25 -85.41
C PRO A 991 -67.09 -13.72 -85.26
N ALA A 992 -65.77 -13.94 -85.24
CA ALA A 992 -65.15 -15.19 -84.77
C ALA A 992 -64.44 -14.93 -83.43
N THR A 993 -64.83 -15.70 -82.43
CA THR A 993 -64.32 -15.78 -81.05
C THR A 993 -62.97 -16.51 -80.97
N PRO A 994 -62.28 -16.47 -79.80
CA PRO A 994 -60.83 -16.28 -79.69
C PRO A 994 -60.05 -17.60 -79.57
N SER A 995 -58.75 -17.55 -79.88
CA SER A 995 -57.81 -18.60 -79.48
C SER A 995 -56.69 -18.05 -78.61
N GLU A 996 -56.62 -18.68 -77.44
CA GLU A 996 -55.59 -18.61 -76.43
C GLU A 996 -54.18 -18.78 -76.98
N LYS A 997 -53.20 -18.08 -76.39
CA LYS A 997 -51.88 -18.66 -76.13
C LYS A 997 -51.24 -18.04 -74.88
N LYS A 998 -51.05 -18.94 -73.91
CA LYS A 998 -50.18 -18.90 -72.72
C LYS A 998 -48.89 -18.08 -72.89
N ASN A 999 -48.59 -17.21 -71.94
CA ASN A 999 -47.74 -17.51 -70.77
C ASN A 999 -47.87 -16.43 -69.70
#